data_AF-A0A494T2K0-F1
#
_entry.id   AF-A0A494T2K0-F1
#
_cell.length_a   1.000
_cell.length_b   1.000
_cell.length_c   1.000
_cell.angle_alpha   90.00
_cell.angle_beta   90.00
_cell.angle_gamma   90.00
#
_symmetry.space_group_name_H-M   'P 1'
#
loop_
_entity.id
_entity.type
_entity.pdbx_description
1 polymer ?
#
loop_
_entity_poly.entity_id
_entity_poly.type
_entity_poly.pdbx_seq_one_letter_code
_entity_poly.pdbx_strand_id
1 'polypeptide(L)'
;MVDIYETSKSTFEALAATITEFNENEATTRHRLIDVVLTDCLGWHRDDIKSETYLSGDYFDYVLGSPDGRVVLEAKRSSKIFEAPAGVKSGMILLSTIRDYSDQNRAAVDQVMGYCQSSGIAIAVLSNGTQYLAFLGSRSDGKPPAEGNAIFYASLQDASTDFTHFWNYLSKDGVDRGDLTSLLQRSTARALAPQPMSSRIVDYPGYRIGSSMETDLRILGDLFIQDITKVEAITDDFLRECYCPSGALSQYATVSKEIMRSRYMALQSHVNTEDATTKKGLNENLRHDILAGALVRRPIVLLGDVGVGKSMFLRHLFRVDTDQLADQSLVIYVDFLNHSGLSDDVPNYLVDAIKSTIMSALQVDIEEGAFVRSVYNREINQFKKGIYGFLEEDDKPEFRKREAAMLGGHLDEPYTHARRSIEFLQTTRRVSFVLALDNVDQHQPTFQEQIFMTGQSLAETWPLTVFMCLRPDTFHLSRKSGALAAYQPRVFTVSPPRADHVILKRLTFARQQLSEFGRLPGFPDGLTLNSDSLLVYIDVLLAAFESNDKLIALVDNLSSGNIRRALDFISTFVGSGYVQTQRILEADKRGNRYTIPIHEFMRAIIYRDYKYYDPRQSTVPNLFNIQDSDKKEHFLSPLILALVETAGEREQGGYAATSDVYARLQSLGYTGAQIHRHVTLLHDAGCLESAEHGINESQIRITRSGSYLHKSMITEFAYVDAVVVDTPILDIAARHEISDVFEINQRLGRAERFVSYLLDCWPFTSVEDIPFDWRRHAATLLTNFEIVQEGIERARQRRERGRS
;
A
#
# COMPACT_ATOMS: atom_id res chain seq x y z
N MET A 1 -8.19 41.52 36.65
CA MET A 1 -9.22 40.65 36.06
C MET A 1 -9.59 39.64 37.12
N VAL A 2 -10.84 39.65 37.56
CA VAL A 2 -11.34 38.60 38.47
C VAL A 2 -11.46 37.33 37.62
N ASP A 3 -10.97 36.20 38.13
CA ASP A 3 -11.10 34.91 37.47
C ASP A 3 -12.60 34.53 37.44
N ILE A 4 -13.15 34.43 36.22
CA ILE A 4 -14.57 34.15 35.98
C ILE A 4 -14.93 32.79 36.59
N TYR A 5 -14.02 31.81 36.50
CA TYR A 5 -14.22 30.48 37.05
C TYR A 5 -14.37 30.51 38.58
N GLU A 6 -13.47 31.19 39.29
CA GLU A 6 -13.52 31.27 40.76
C GLU A 6 -14.75 32.05 41.26
N THR A 7 -15.18 33.07 40.52
CA THR A 7 -16.39 33.85 40.84
C THR A 7 -17.65 33.02 40.64
N SER A 8 -17.73 32.29 39.53
CA SER A 8 -18.85 31.40 39.24
C SER A 8 -18.92 30.21 40.20
N LYS A 9 -17.76 29.66 40.59
CA LYS A 9 -17.68 28.61 41.62
C LYS A 9 -18.22 29.08 42.96
N SER A 10 -17.77 30.24 43.44
CA SER A 10 -18.25 30.83 44.70
C SER A 10 -19.75 31.12 44.68
N THR A 11 -20.26 31.65 43.56
CA THR A 11 -21.70 31.89 43.36
C THR A 11 -22.51 30.59 43.38
N PHE A 12 -22.02 29.53 42.73
CA PHE A 12 -22.69 28.23 42.70
C PHE A 12 -22.68 27.56 44.09
N GLU A 13 -21.58 27.63 44.83
CA GLU A 13 -21.47 27.13 46.20
C GLU A 13 -22.47 27.85 47.14
N ALA A 14 -22.61 29.18 47.00
CA ALA A 14 -23.59 29.95 47.77
C ALA A 14 -25.04 29.58 47.40
N LEU A 15 -25.32 29.35 46.12
CA LEU A 15 -26.63 28.90 45.64
C LEU A 15 -26.97 27.51 46.19
N ALA A 16 -26.04 26.56 46.10
CA ALA A 16 -26.21 25.19 46.60
C ALA A 16 -26.43 25.16 48.12
N ALA A 17 -25.75 26.03 48.88
CA ALA A 17 -25.92 26.12 50.33
C ALA A 17 -27.27 26.75 50.76
N THR A 18 -27.85 27.62 49.93
CA THR A 18 -29.09 28.34 50.25
C THR A 18 -30.35 27.53 49.92
N ILE A 19 -30.24 26.57 48.99
CA ILE A 19 -31.39 25.87 48.41
C ILE A 19 -31.41 24.42 48.91
N THR A 20 -31.99 24.22 50.09
CA THR A 20 -32.16 22.91 50.72
C THR A 20 -33.55 22.29 50.48
N GLU A 21 -34.59 23.10 50.31
CA GLU A 21 -35.93 22.66 49.89
C GLU A 21 -36.55 23.69 48.92
N PHE A 22 -36.83 23.28 47.69
CA PHE A 22 -37.42 24.13 46.65
C PHE A 22 -38.53 23.37 45.92
N ASN A 23 -39.78 23.80 46.08
CA ASN A 23 -40.95 23.16 45.47
C ASN A 23 -41.86 24.21 44.82
N GLU A 24 -41.47 24.61 43.62
CA GLU A 24 -42.14 25.65 42.82
C GLU A 24 -42.53 25.12 41.44
N ASN A 25 -43.43 25.86 40.78
CA ASN A 25 -43.83 25.56 39.40
C ASN A 25 -42.66 25.70 38.40
N GLU A 26 -42.87 25.20 37.19
CA GLU A 26 -41.82 25.12 36.17
C GLU A 26 -41.25 26.49 35.78
N ALA A 27 -42.10 27.49 35.56
CA ALA A 27 -41.67 28.85 35.21
C ALA A 27 -40.84 29.50 36.32
N THR A 28 -41.17 29.23 37.59
CA THR A 28 -40.43 29.76 38.75
C THR A 28 -39.13 28.99 38.98
N THR A 29 -39.11 27.69 38.67
CA THR A 29 -37.90 26.85 38.67
C THR A 29 -36.91 27.34 37.60
N ARG A 30 -37.40 27.62 36.40
CA ARG A 30 -36.63 28.25 35.31
C ARG A 30 -35.98 29.55 35.77
N HIS A 31 -36.79 30.48 36.28
CA HIS A 31 -36.32 31.82 36.62
C HIS A 31 -35.38 31.89 37.84
N ARG A 32 -35.67 31.15 38.91
CA ARG A 32 -34.92 31.27 40.18
C ARG A 32 -33.72 30.32 40.28
N LEU A 33 -33.70 29.26 39.49
CA LEU A 33 -32.63 28.26 39.53
C LEU A 33 -31.89 28.17 38.21
N ILE A 34 -32.57 27.74 37.15
CA ILE A 34 -31.90 27.40 35.88
C ILE A 34 -31.27 28.64 35.26
N ASP A 35 -31.99 29.77 35.20
CA ASP A 35 -31.46 31.04 34.68
C ASP A 35 -30.22 31.50 35.46
N VAL A 36 -30.30 31.45 36.80
CA VAL A 36 -29.20 31.85 37.71
C VAL A 36 -27.98 30.94 37.52
N VAL A 37 -28.18 29.63 37.41
CA VAL A 37 -27.07 28.70 37.15
C VAL A 37 -26.45 28.96 35.78
N LEU A 38 -27.25 29.18 34.74
CA LEU A 38 -26.73 29.45 33.41
C LEU A 38 -25.94 30.76 33.33
N THR A 39 -26.50 31.87 33.85
CA THR A 39 -25.87 33.20 33.70
C THR A 39 -24.79 33.47 34.73
N ASP A 40 -25.04 33.15 35.99
CA ASP A 40 -24.20 33.60 37.11
C ASP A 40 -23.17 32.51 37.49
N CYS A 41 -23.42 31.24 37.15
CA CYS A 41 -22.58 30.11 37.54
C CYS A 41 -21.93 29.33 36.39
N LEU A 42 -22.40 29.46 35.15
CA LEU A 42 -21.85 28.74 33.98
C LEU A 42 -21.37 29.69 32.87
N GLY A 43 -21.41 31.00 33.10
CA GLY A 43 -20.82 32.01 32.24
C GLY A 43 -21.54 32.22 30.91
N TRP A 44 -22.81 31.82 30.78
CA TRP A 44 -23.61 32.11 29.59
C TRP A 44 -24.10 33.57 29.62
N HIS A 45 -23.80 34.35 28.58
CA HIS A 45 -24.40 35.68 28.46
C HIS A 45 -25.87 35.56 28.07
N ARG A 46 -26.72 36.51 28.46
CA ARG A 46 -28.15 36.48 28.09
C ARG A 46 -28.38 36.46 26.58
N ASP A 47 -27.48 37.05 25.81
CA ASP A 47 -27.51 37.04 24.34
C ASP A 47 -27.19 35.66 23.73
N ASP A 48 -26.57 34.76 24.50
CA ASP A 48 -26.26 33.39 24.11
C ASP A 48 -27.39 32.41 24.43
N ILE A 49 -28.45 32.87 25.12
CA ILE A 49 -29.55 32.03 25.59
C ILE A 49 -30.83 32.42 24.83
N LYS A 50 -31.42 31.47 24.12
CA LYS A 50 -32.74 31.64 23.50
C LYS A 50 -33.76 30.77 24.23
N SER A 51 -34.64 31.42 25.00
CA SER A 51 -35.75 30.76 25.68
C SER A 51 -36.98 30.66 24.77
N GLU A 52 -37.78 29.61 24.95
CA GLU A 52 -39.03 29.37 24.18
C GLU A 52 -38.83 29.41 22.67
N THR A 53 -37.73 28.83 22.19
CA THR A 53 -37.38 28.84 20.76
C THR A 53 -38.29 27.88 20.00
N TYR A 54 -38.98 28.35 18.96
CA TYR A 54 -39.72 27.48 18.05
C TYR A 54 -38.77 26.98 16.96
N LEU A 55 -38.52 25.67 16.91
CA LEU A 55 -37.68 25.03 15.90
C LEU A 55 -38.34 23.72 15.45
N SER A 56 -38.37 23.45 14.15
CA SER A 56 -38.84 22.16 13.59
C SER A 56 -40.23 21.67 14.06
N GLY A 57 -41.14 22.56 14.48
CA GLY A 57 -42.52 22.22 14.87
C GLY A 57 -42.80 22.20 16.38
N ASP A 58 -41.78 22.30 17.23
CA ASP A 58 -41.88 22.22 18.68
C ASP A 58 -41.21 23.43 19.38
N TYR A 59 -41.58 23.65 20.65
CA TYR A 59 -40.99 24.69 21.50
C TYR A 59 -39.94 24.10 22.44
N PHE A 60 -38.74 24.68 22.39
CA PHE A 60 -37.59 24.32 23.23
C PHE A 60 -37.52 25.28 24.41
N ASP A 61 -37.34 24.76 25.63
CA ASP A 61 -37.27 25.60 26.83
C ASP A 61 -36.05 26.53 26.79
N TYR A 62 -34.88 25.98 26.48
CA TYR A 62 -33.65 26.73 26.29
C TYR A 62 -32.82 26.13 25.15
N VAL A 63 -32.34 27.01 24.27
CA VAL A 63 -31.25 26.71 23.34
C VAL A 63 -30.07 27.62 23.69
N LEU A 64 -28.95 27.01 24.07
CA LEU A 64 -27.73 27.72 24.45
C LEU A 64 -26.75 27.75 23.27
N GLY A 65 -26.14 28.90 23.01
CA GLY A 65 -25.22 29.12 21.90
C GLY A 65 -25.87 29.92 20.78
N SER A 66 -25.24 31.03 20.39
CA SER A 66 -25.67 31.91 19.30
C SER A 66 -24.46 32.27 18.43
N PRO A 67 -24.57 32.27 17.09
CA PRO A 67 -25.77 32.00 16.28
C PRO A 67 -26.12 30.50 16.15
N ASP A 68 -25.14 29.61 16.34
CA ASP A 68 -25.27 28.17 16.16
C ASP A 68 -25.58 27.50 17.50
N GLY A 69 -26.84 27.14 17.77
CA GLY A 69 -27.24 26.46 19.01
C GLY A 69 -26.36 25.24 19.30
N ARG A 70 -25.81 25.15 20.52
CA ARG A 70 -24.85 24.13 20.95
C ARG A 70 -25.43 23.14 21.96
N VAL A 71 -26.38 23.57 22.78
CA VAL A 71 -27.01 22.75 23.82
C VAL A 71 -28.51 22.97 23.80
N VAL A 72 -29.28 21.89 23.88
CA VAL A 72 -30.70 21.93 24.22
C VAL A 72 -30.85 21.62 25.70
N LEU A 73 -31.44 22.53 26.47
CA LEU A 73 -31.79 22.29 27.87
C LEU A 73 -33.31 22.26 28.03
N GLU A 74 -33.82 21.12 28.48
CA GLU A 74 -35.22 20.91 28.83
C GLU A 74 -35.42 21.07 30.34
N ALA A 75 -36.32 21.96 30.73
CA ALA A 75 -36.61 22.25 32.13
C ALA A 75 -37.84 21.49 32.60
N LYS A 76 -37.83 21.02 33.84
CA LYS A 76 -39.00 20.44 34.52
C LYS A 76 -39.26 21.16 35.83
N ARG A 77 -40.52 21.12 36.30
CA ARG A 77 -40.85 21.57 37.66
C ARG A 77 -39.99 20.86 38.71
N SER A 78 -39.56 21.59 39.73
CA SER A 78 -38.73 21.07 40.84
C SER A 78 -39.26 19.80 41.52
N SER A 79 -40.58 19.59 41.59
CA SER A 79 -41.19 18.36 42.11
C SER A 79 -41.06 17.12 41.21
N LYS A 80 -40.60 17.26 39.95
CA LYS A 80 -40.27 16.12 39.08
C LYS A 80 -38.81 15.73 39.30
N ILE A 81 -38.61 14.77 40.19
CA ILE A 81 -37.28 14.21 40.51
C ILE A 81 -36.92 13.15 39.45
N PHE A 82 -35.66 13.15 39.00
CA PHE A 82 -35.09 12.08 38.17
C PHE A 82 -34.63 10.97 39.10
N GLU A 83 -35.52 9.99 39.31
CA GLU A 83 -35.24 8.88 40.20
C GLU A 83 -34.16 7.97 39.61
N ALA A 84 -33.32 7.42 40.49
CA ALA A 84 -32.23 6.52 40.13
C ALA A 84 -32.30 5.24 41.00
N PRO A 85 -31.85 4.09 40.48
CA PRO A 85 -31.71 2.87 41.28
C PRO A 85 -30.86 3.09 42.54
N ALA A 86 -31.19 2.35 43.60
CA ALA A 86 -30.41 2.39 44.84
C ALA A 86 -28.92 2.09 44.58
N GLY A 87 -28.04 2.95 45.10
CA GLY A 87 -26.59 2.84 44.94
C GLY A 87 -26.00 3.61 43.75
N VAL A 88 -26.82 4.16 42.86
CA VAL A 88 -26.36 5.10 41.82
C VAL A 88 -26.01 6.44 42.46
N LYS A 89 -24.77 6.89 42.27
CA LYS A 89 -24.27 8.19 42.73
C LYS A 89 -24.13 9.17 41.57
N SER A 90 -23.95 10.44 41.88
CA SER A 90 -23.56 11.46 40.91
C SER A 90 -22.24 11.10 40.21
N GLY A 91 -22.15 11.41 38.92
CA GLY A 91 -21.02 11.09 38.04
C GLY A 91 -21.45 10.51 36.70
N MET A 92 -20.54 9.79 36.04
CA MET A 92 -20.80 9.15 34.75
C MET A 92 -21.61 7.87 34.92
N ILE A 93 -22.67 7.74 34.14
CA ILE A 93 -23.59 6.60 34.13
C ILE A 93 -23.97 6.20 32.70
N LEU A 94 -24.55 5.01 32.52
CA LEU A 94 -25.31 4.70 31.30
C LEU A 94 -26.62 5.49 31.31
N LEU A 95 -27.00 6.08 30.18
CA LEU A 95 -28.24 6.86 30.08
C LEU A 95 -29.47 6.00 30.39
N SER A 96 -29.46 4.73 29.96
CA SER A 96 -30.52 3.75 30.25
C SER A 96 -30.78 3.56 31.75
N THR A 97 -29.76 3.72 32.60
CA THR A 97 -29.90 3.59 34.07
C THR A 97 -30.92 4.56 34.66
N ILE A 98 -31.00 5.78 34.13
CA ILE A 98 -32.01 6.79 34.55
C ILE A 98 -33.23 6.72 33.65
N ARG A 99 -33.03 6.65 32.33
CA ARG A 99 -34.11 6.65 31.33
C ARG A 99 -35.11 5.53 31.55
N ASP A 100 -34.65 4.31 31.78
CA ASP A 100 -35.51 3.12 31.87
C ASP A 100 -36.00 2.82 33.28
N TYR A 101 -35.63 3.65 34.26
CA TYR A 101 -36.02 3.47 35.66
C TYR A 101 -37.51 3.73 35.90
N SER A 102 -38.09 4.75 35.24
CA SER A 102 -39.51 5.07 35.33
C SER A 102 -40.04 5.63 34.02
N ASP A 103 -41.35 5.47 33.77
CA ASP A 103 -42.00 6.05 32.57
C ASP A 103 -41.89 7.58 32.54
N GLN A 104 -41.84 8.22 33.71
CA GLN A 104 -41.61 9.65 33.83
C GLN A 104 -40.22 10.05 33.33
N ASN A 105 -39.17 9.33 33.73
CA ASN A 105 -37.80 9.59 33.27
C ASN A 105 -37.69 9.32 31.77
N ARG A 106 -38.26 8.21 31.29
CA ARG A 106 -38.27 7.85 29.87
C ARG A 106 -38.88 8.95 29.03
N ALA A 107 -40.07 9.42 29.40
CA ALA A 107 -40.76 10.50 28.68
C ALA A 107 -39.93 11.79 28.64
N ALA A 108 -39.27 12.17 29.73
CA ALA A 108 -38.46 13.39 29.79
C ALA A 108 -37.15 13.29 28.98
N VAL A 109 -36.49 12.14 29.02
CA VAL A 109 -35.26 11.87 28.25
C VAL A 109 -35.55 11.76 26.76
N ASP A 110 -36.60 11.03 26.37
CA ASP A 110 -36.98 10.85 24.97
C ASP A 110 -37.43 12.17 24.33
N GLN A 111 -38.08 13.05 25.10
CA GLN A 111 -38.48 14.39 24.64
C GLN A 111 -37.25 15.24 24.26
N VAL A 112 -36.29 15.45 25.18
CA VAL A 112 -35.10 16.26 24.90
C VAL A 112 -34.18 15.61 23.86
N MET A 113 -34.18 14.29 23.76
CA MET A 113 -33.46 13.55 22.71
C MET A 113 -34.07 13.79 21.33
N GLY A 114 -35.40 13.76 21.20
CA GLY A 114 -36.10 14.08 19.97
C GLY A 114 -35.82 15.51 19.50
N TYR A 115 -35.77 16.45 20.45
CA TYR A 115 -35.38 17.84 20.22
C TYR A 115 -33.96 17.99 19.66
N CYS A 116 -32.98 17.28 20.22
CA CYS A 116 -31.60 17.26 19.70
C CYS A 116 -31.53 16.70 18.27
N GLN A 117 -32.29 15.65 17.97
CA GLN A 117 -32.29 15.02 16.65
C GLN A 117 -32.94 15.93 15.58
N SER A 118 -34.05 16.59 15.91
CA SER A 118 -34.77 17.46 14.97
C SER A 118 -34.09 18.82 14.73
N SER A 119 -33.25 19.26 15.67
CA SER A 119 -32.49 20.52 15.59
C SER A 119 -31.03 20.36 15.14
N GLY A 120 -30.52 19.13 15.08
CA GLY A 120 -29.11 18.86 14.76
C GLY A 120 -28.13 19.21 15.88
N ILE A 121 -28.62 19.49 17.09
CA ILE A 121 -27.81 19.85 18.26
C ILE A 121 -27.42 18.58 19.03
N ALA A 122 -26.13 18.39 19.27
CA ALA A 122 -25.61 17.14 19.84
C ALA A 122 -25.88 17.00 21.36
N ILE A 123 -25.74 18.08 22.13
CA ILE A 123 -25.79 18.02 23.60
C ILE A 123 -27.22 18.25 24.10
N ALA A 124 -27.71 17.31 24.90
CA ALA A 124 -28.97 17.37 25.62
C ALA A 124 -28.70 17.54 27.12
N VAL A 125 -29.41 18.46 27.76
CA VAL A 125 -29.42 18.64 29.21
C VAL A 125 -30.86 18.61 29.72
N LEU A 126 -31.13 17.79 30.72
CA LEU A 126 -32.41 17.75 31.41
C LEU A 126 -32.21 18.21 32.85
N SER A 127 -33.01 19.19 33.30
CA SER A 127 -32.88 19.74 34.66
C SER A 127 -34.22 20.09 35.29
N ASN A 128 -34.33 19.87 36.59
CA ASN A 128 -35.42 20.38 37.43
C ASN A 128 -34.94 21.52 38.35
N GLY A 129 -33.79 22.13 38.03
CA GLY A 129 -33.12 23.16 38.81
C GLY A 129 -32.18 22.63 39.91
N THR A 130 -32.41 21.42 40.44
CA THR A 130 -31.54 20.83 41.48
C THR A 130 -30.76 19.61 41.00
N GLN A 131 -31.26 18.93 39.98
CA GLN A 131 -30.64 17.78 39.34
C GLN A 131 -30.28 18.12 37.90
N TYR A 132 -29.20 17.52 37.38
CA TYR A 132 -28.73 17.70 36.02
C TYR A 132 -28.41 16.36 35.39
N LEU A 133 -28.97 16.10 34.21
CA LEU A 133 -28.63 14.95 33.39
C LEU A 133 -28.18 15.45 32.02
N ALA A 134 -26.89 15.31 31.72
CA ALA A 134 -26.29 15.77 30.47
C ALA A 134 -25.80 14.59 29.62
N PHE A 135 -26.19 14.55 28.34
CA PHE A 135 -25.87 13.45 27.44
C PHE A 135 -25.83 13.89 25.97
N LEU A 136 -25.44 13.00 25.07
CA LEU A 136 -25.50 13.26 23.62
C LEU A 136 -26.84 12.75 23.06
N GLY A 137 -27.76 13.68 22.77
CA GLY A 137 -29.08 13.39 22.18
C GLY A 137 -29.01 13.09 20.68
N SER A 138 -27.97 13.59 20.00
CA SER A 138 -27.61 13.24 18.63
C SER A 138 -26.14 12.83 18.56
N ARG A 139 -25.84 11.70 17.89
CA ARG A 139 -24.51 11.06 17.89
C ARG A 139 -24.05 10.75 16.47
N SER A 140 -22.74 10.86 16.24
CA SER A 140 -22.07 10.57 14.95
C SER A 140 -21.11 9.37 15.01
N ASP A 141 -21.02 8.68 16.15
CA ASP A 141 -20.09 7.58 16.42
C ASP A 141 -20.71 6.18 16.20
N GLY A 142 -21.88 6.11 15.57
CA GLY A 142 -22.56 4.85 15.24
C GLY A 142 -23.28 4.16 16.40
N LYS A 143 -23.29 4.75 17.60
CA LYS A 143 -24.03 4.22 18.77
C LYS A 143 -25.40 4.92 18.91
N PRO A 144 -26.51 4.19 19.16
CA PRO A 144 -27.80 4.80 19.45
C PRO A 144 -27.73 5.75 20.67
N PRO A 145 -28.28 6.98 20.62
CA PRO A 145 -28.25 7.93 21.74
C PRO A 145 -28.76 7.36 23.07
N ALA A 146 -29.83 6.55 23.03
CA ALA A 146 -30.43 5.91 24.21
C ALA A 146 -29.49 4.92 24.93
N GLU A 147 -28.51 4.35 24.23
CA GLU A 147 -27.52 3.43 24.78
C GLU A 147 -26.23 4.14 25.24
N GLY A 148 -26.14 5.45 25.03
CA GLY A 148 -24.98 6.27 25.35
C GLY A 148 -24.70 6.44 26.86
N ASN A 149 -23.54 6.98 27.18
CA ASN A 149 -23.24 7.45 28.54
C ASN A 149 -23.83 8.85 28.77
N ALA A 150 -24.10 9.16 30.04
CA ALA A 150 -24.56 10.45 30.52
C ALA A 150 -23.78 10.87 31.78
N ILE A 151 -23.74 12.17 32.06
CA ILE A 151 -23.30 12.72 33.34
C ILE A 151 -24.55 13.07 34.14
N PHE A 152 -24.66 12.51 35.34
CA PHE A 152 -25.79 12.73 36.24
C PHE A 152 -25.34 13.39 37.54
N TYR A 153 -25.99 14.47 37.94
CA TYR A 153 -25.86 15.08 39.25
C TYR A 153 -27.21 14.99 39.97
N ALA A 154 -27.24 14.26 41.07
CA ALA A 154 -28.43 13.97 41.86
C ALA A 154 -28.85 15.13 42.77
N SER A 155 -28.00 16.15 42.96
CA SER A 155 -28.29 17.38 43.72
C SER A 155 -27.34 18.53 43.35
N LEU A 156 -27.68 19.77 43.75
CA LEU A 156 -26.78 20.93 43.64
C LEU A 156 -25.51 20.75 44.48
N GLN A 157 -25.63 20.07 45.62
CA GLN A 157 -24.47 19.82 46.49
C GLN A 157 -23.46 18.87 45.82
N ASP A 158 -23.94 17.89 45.07
CA ASP A 158 -23.07 16.98 44.30
C ASP A 158 -22.38 17.73 43.16
N ALA A 159 -23.13 18.55 42.42
CA ALA A 159 -22.58 19.40 41.36
C ALA A 159 -21.58 20.43 41.91
N SER A 160 -21.79 20.95 43.12
CA SER A 160 -20.90 21.90 43.79
C SER A 160 -19.61 21.21 44.25
N THR A 161 -19.71 19.98 44.78
CA THR A 161 -18.55 19.19 45.18
C THR A 161 -17.65 18.85 43.98
N ASP A 162 -18.25 18.64 42.80
CA ASP A 162 -17.55 18.35 41.55
C ASP A 162 -17.60 19.51 40.54
N PHE A 163 -17.58 20.75 41.05
CA PHE A 163 -17.85 21.94 40.23
C PHE A 163 -16.88 22.10 39.05
N THR A 164 -15.63 21.65 39.19
CA THR A 164 -14.65 21.70 38.10
C THR A 164 -15.11 20.92 36.86
N HIS A 165 -15.64 19.71 37.05
CA HIS A 165 -16.15 18.90 35.94
C HIS A 165 -17.50 19.45 35.47
N PHE A 166 -18.39 19.85 36.38
CA PHE A 166 -19.65 20.52 36.04
C PHE A 166 -19.42 21.74 35.13
N TRP A 167 -18.46 22.60 35.49
CA TRP A 167 -18.03 23.75 34.70
C TRP A 167 -17.46 23.33 33.33
N ASN A 168 -16.50 22.40 33.31
CA ASN A 168 -15.91 21.95 32.04
C ASN A 168 -16.94 21.33 31.09
N TYR A 169 -18.05 20.77 31.59
CA TYR A 169 -19.05 20.13 30.75
C TYR A 169 -20.16 21.07 30.27
N LEU A 170 -20.60 22.03 31.10
CA LEU A 170 -21.82 22.80 30.87
C LEU A 170 -21.62 24.32 30.80
N SER A 171 -20.42 24.84 31.12
CA SER A 171 -20.11 26.25 30.91
C SER A 171 -19.99 26.58 29.43
N LYS A 172 -20.14 27.87 29.08
CA LYS A 172 -19.94 28.34 27.70
C LYS A 172 -18.57 27.91 27.15
N ASP A 173 -17.50 28.17 27.90
CA ASP A 173 -16.14 27.79 27.51
C ASP A 173 -15.95 26.27 27.37
N GLY A 174 -16.55 25.49 28.29
CA GLY A 174 -16.48 24.03 28.25
C GLY A 174 -17.20 23.41 27.06
N VAL A 175 -18.37 23.96 26.72
CA VAL A 175 -19.17 23.56 25.55
C VAL A 175 -18.45 23.95 24.26
N ASP A 176 -17.87 25.15 24.17
CA ASP A 176 -17.11 25.60 22.98
C ASP A 176 -15.85 24.74 22.75
N ARG A 177 -15.19 24.27 23.81
CA ARG A 177 -14.08 23.31 23.72
C ARG A 177 -14.52 21.88 23.39
N GLY A 178 -15.80 21.56 23.54
CA GLY A 178 -16.36 20.23 23.27
C GLY A 178 -15.98 19.17 24.31
N ASP A 179 -15.68 19.58 25.55
CA ASP A 179 -15.16 18.69 26.60
C ASP A 179 -16.14 17.55 26.94
N LEU A 180 -17.44 17.86 27.08
CA LEU A 180 -18.49 16.87 27.33
C LEU A 180 -18.68 15.91 26.13
N THR A 181 -18.72 16.44 24.91
CA THR A 181 -18.87 15.65 23.69
C THR A 181 -17.72 14.66 23.53
N SER A 182 -16.49 15.15 23.70
CA SER A 182 -15.27 14.35 23.66
C SER A 182 -15.28 13.25 24.72
N LEU A 183 -15.68 13.54 25.96
CA LEU A 183 -15.77 12.55 27.03
C LEU A 183 -16.78 11.44 26.74
N LEU A 184 -17.99 11.83 26.32
CA LEU A 184 -19.10 10.90 26.06
C LEU A 184 -18.93 10.11 24.74
N GLN A 185 -18.03 10.54 23.86
CA GLN A 185 -17.58 9.79 22.67
C GLN A 185 -16.30 8.96 22.94
N ARG A 186 -15.38 9.43 23.79
CA ARG A 186 -14.14 8.71 24.15
C ARG A 186 -14.39 7.52 25.07
N SER A 187 -15.40 7.59 25.93
CA SER A 187 -15.83 6.43 26.75
C SER A 187 -16.38 5.26 25.91
N THR A 188 -16.58 5.47 24.60
CA THR A 188 -16.87 4.44 23.59
C THR A 188 -15.67 4.11 22.68
N ALA A 189 -14.58 4.90 22.72
CA ALA A 189 -13.34 4.59 22.01
C ALA A 189 -12.51 3.61 22.85
N ARG A 190 -12.11 2.48 22.26
CA ARG A 190 -11.20 1.53 22.92
C ARG A 190 -9.92 2.27 23.30
N ALA A 191 -9.40 2.03 24.51
CA ALA A 191 -8.11 2.59 24.90
C ALA A 191 -7.05 2.18 23.87
N LEU A 192 -6.17 3.11 23.48
CA LEU A 192 -5.08 2.80 22.57
C LEU A 192 -4.13 1.77 23.19
N ALA A 193 -3.53 0.95 22.34
CA ALA A 193 -2.45 0.06 22.73
C ALA A 193 -1.28 0.87 23.33
N PRO A 194 -0.56 0.30 24.31
CA PRO A 194 0.66 0.89 24.83
C PRO A 194 1.70 1.04 23.72
N GLN A 195 2.68 1.92 23.92
CA GLN A 195 3.79 2.01 22.99
C GLN A 195 4.62 0.71 23.00
N PRO A 196 5.12 0.26 21.83
CA PRO A 196 5.95 -0.94 21.71
C PRO A 196 7.32 -0.80 22.39
N MET A 197 8.10 -1.88 22.43
CA MET A 197 9.47 -1.83 22.98
C MET A 197 10.36 -0.82 22.24
N SER A 198 10.22 -0.74 20.91
CA SER A 198 10.98 0.18 20.04
C SER A 198 10.94 1.63 20.52
N SER A 199 9.82 2.10 21.07
CA SER A 199 9.69 3.48 21.57
C SER A 199 10.57 3.78 22.79
N ARG A 200 11.10 2.74 23.46
CA ARG A 200 11.95 2.84 24.65
C ARG A 200 13.43 2.57 24.34
N ILE A 201 13.75 2.20 23.10
CA ILE A 201 15.12 1.92 22.66
C ILE A 201 15.79 3.22 22.22
N VAL A 202 16.96 3.49 22.78
CA VAL A 202 17.81 4.63 22.36
C VAL A 202 18.40 4.34 20.99
N ASP A 203 18.41 5.33 20.10
CA ASP A 203 18.89 5.23 18.71
C ASP A 203 18.09 4.24 17.83
N TYR A 204 16.79 4.02 18.09
CA TYR A 204 15.93 3.23 17.21
C TYR A 204 15.67 3.93 15.86
N PRO A 205 15.63 3.19 14.72
CA PRO A 205 15.92 1.76 14.57
C PRO A 205 17.42 1.43 14.48
N GLY A 206 18.26 2.47 14.40
CA GLY A 206 19.71 2.40 14.44
C GLY A 206 20.30 1.78 13.18
N TYR A 207 21.50 2.21 12.78
CA TYR A 207 22.16 1.65 11.60
C TYR A 207 23.20 0.61 11.99
N ARG A 208 23.22 -0.50 11.26
CA ARG A 208 24.29 -1.48 11.31
C ARG A 208 25.35 -1.08 10.30
N ILE A 209 26.45 -0.52 10.78
CA ILE A 209 27.59 -0.13 9.94
C ILE A 209 28.21 -1.41 9.37
N GLY A 210 28.22 -1.52 8.05
CA GLY A 210 28.88 -2.62 7.36
C GLY A 210 30.40 -2.44 7.29
N SER A 211 31.12 -3.55 7.11
CA SER A 211 32.56 -3.50 6.80
C SER A 211 32.81 -2.90 5.40
N SER A 212 34.05 -2.46 5.12
CA SER A 212 34.41 -1.98 3.76
C SER A 212 34.12 -3.03 2.69
N MET A 213 34.35 -4.30 3.01
CA MET A 213 34.05 -5.43 2.13
C MET A 213 32.55 -5.62 1.90
N GLU A 214 31.70 -5.42 2.92
CA GLU A 214 30.24 -5.46 2.75
C GLU A 214 29.74 -4.31 1.86
N THR A 215 30.36 -3.13 1.95
CA THR A 215 30.09 -2.01 1.05
C THR A 215 30.47 -2.34 -0.39
N ASP A 216 31.64 -2.94 -0.62
CA ASP A 216 32.08 -3.38 -1.95
C ASP A 216 31.13 -4.44 -2.54
N LEU A 217 30.72 -5.42 -1.72
CA LEU A 217 29.75 -6.45 -2.08
C LEU A 217 28.36 -5.86 -2.39
N ARG A 218 27.95 -4.82 -1.69
CA ARG A 218 26.69 -4.12 -1.93
C ARG A 218 26.68 -3.40 -3.27
N ILE A 219 27.74 -2.64 -3.56
CA ILE A 219 27.92 -1.98 -4.85
C ILE A 219 27.80 -2.99 -6.00
N LEU A 220 28.32 -4.21 -5.81
CA LEU A 220 28.20 -5.29 -6.77
C LEU A 220 26.80 -5.88 -6.88
N GLY A 221 26.13 -6.12 -5.75
CA GLY A 221 24.74 -6.56 -5.72
C GLY A 221 23.85 -5.61 -6.53
N ASP A 222 24.03 -4.31 -6.34
CA ASP A 222 23.21 -3.30 -7.01
C ASP A 222 23.52 -3.22 -8.51
N LEU A 223 24.80 -3.19 -8.90
CA LEU A 223 25.22 -3.07 -10.30
C LEU A 223 24.92 -4.31 -11.15
N PHE A 224 24.94 -5.50 -10.55
CA PHE A 224 24.86 -6.75 -11.31
C PHE A 224 23.52 -7.48 -11.15
N ILE A 225 22.96 -7.46 -9.93
CA ILE A 225 21.76 -8.23 -9.60
C ILE A 225 20.51 -7.38 -9.85
N GLN A 226 20.53 -6.08 -9.48
CA GLN A 226 19.36 -5.21 -9.61
C GLN A 226 19.25 -4.47 -10.95
N ASP A 227 20.38 -4.15 -11.60
CA ASP A 227 20.40 -3.16 -12.69
C ASP A 227 19.80 -3.68 -14.03
N ILE A 228 18.50 -3.46 -14.19
CA ILE A 228 17.78 -3.45 -15.48
C ILE A 228 17.61 -2.00 -15.98
N THR A 229 18.04 -1.01 -15.21
CA THR A 229 17.64 0.40 -15.40
C THR A 229 18.57 1.27 -16.23
N LYS A 230 19.83 0.85 -16.49
CA LYS A 230 20.72 1.61 -17.38
C LYS A 230 20.79 0.95 -18.76
N VAL A 231 20.11 1.57 -19.73
CA VAL A 231 19.97 1.13 -21.13
C VAL A 231 21.32 0.79 -21.78
N GLU A 232 22.39 1.49 -21.41
CA GLU A 232 23.74 1.31 -21.96
C GLU A 232 24.49 0.07 -21.44
N ALA A 233 24.02 -0.56 -20.35
CA ALA A 233 24.69 -1.71 -19.73
C ALA A 233 24.13 -3.09 -20.18
N ILE A 234 22.98 -3.12 -20.85
CA ILE A 234 22.38 -4.38 -21.31
C ILE A 234 22.97 -4.77 -22.67
N THR A 235 23.93 -5.70 -22.65
CA THR A 235 24.52 -6.31 -23.85
C THR A 235 23.60 -7.40 -24.44
N ASP A 236 23.79 -7.73 -25.71
CA ASP A 236 23.04 -8.83 -26.34
C ASP A 236 23.37 -10.17 -25.69
N ASP A 237 24.62 -10.36 -25.24
CA ASP A 237 25.05 -11.54 -24.50
C ASP A 237 24.28 -11.68 -23.17
N PHE A 238 24.13 -10.59 -22.43
CA PHE A 238 23.33 -10.59 -21.21
C PHE A 238 21.87 -10.97 -21.49
N LEU A 239 21.26 -10.43 -22.55
CA LEU A 239 19.89 -10.79 -22.92
C LEU A 239 19.79 -12.28 -23.25
N ARG A 240 20.72 -12.79 -24.05
CA ARG A 240 20.73 -14.19 -24.50
C ARG A 240 20.92 -15.17 -23.33
N GLU A 241 21.80 -14.85 -22.38
CA GLU A 241 22.11 -15.74 -21.25
C GLU A 241 21.14 -15.59 -20.08
N CYS A 242 20.71 -14.37 -19.76
CA CYS A 242 19.92 -14.08 -18.58
C CYS A 242 18.41 -14.08 -18.81
N TYR A 243 17.93 -14.09 -20.06
CA TYR A 243 16.50 -14.24 -20.33
C TYR A 243 16.00 -15.63 -19.94
N CYS A 244 14.85 -15.64 -19.26
CA CYS A 244 14.16 -16.86 -18.87
C CYS A 244 12.79 -16.86 -19.53
N PRO A 245 12.49 -17.80 -20.45
CA PRO A 245 11.15 -17.93 -20.97
C PRO A 245 10.19 -18.31 -19.84
N SER A 246 8.91 -17.96 -20.01
CA SER A 246 7.84 -18.27 -19.07
C SER A 246 7.88 -19.76 -18.71
N GLY A 247 7.98 -20.07 -17.41
CA GLY A 247 8.14 -21.43 -16.89
C GLY A 247 6.84 -22.01 -16.31
N ALA A 248 6.82 -23.32 -16.05
CA ALA A 248 5.77 -23.91 -15.22
C ALA A 248 5.73 -23.24 -13.84
N LEU A 249 4.52 -23.08 -13.27
CA LEU A 249 4.33 -22.58 -11.90
C LEU A 249 5.30 -23.30 -10.95
N SER A 250 5.99 -22.51 -10.12
CA SER A 250 6.91 -23.00 -9.10
C SER A 250 6.24 -24.08 -8.24
N GLN A 251 6.98 -25.15 -7.96
CA GLN A 251 6.53 -26.20 -7.05
C GLN A 251 6.46 -25.73 -5.59
N TYR A 252 7.09 -24.60 -5.27
CA TYR A 252 7.15 -24.03 -3.92
C TYR A 252 6.06 -22.98 -3.65
N ALA A 253 5.15 -22.74 -4.59
CA ALA A 253 4.06 -21.78 -4.40
C ALA A 253 3.10 -22.23 -3.29
N THR A 254 2.90 -21.37 -2.29
CA THR A 254 2.06 -21.68 -1.11
C THR A 254 0.56 -21.53 -1.39
N VAL A 255 0.22 -20.70 -2.38
CA VAL A 255 -1.16 -20.50 -2.86
C VAL A 255 -1.51 -21.59 -3.87
N SER A 256 -2.77 -22.04 -3.88
CA SER A 256 -3.24 -23.07 -4.82
C SER A 256 -2.97 -22.68 -6.28
N LYS A 257 -2.62 -23.68 -7.11
CA LYS A 257 -2.40 -23.46 -8.56
C LYS A 257 -3.66 -22.92 -9.27
N GLU A 258 -4.83 -23.10 -8.66
CA GLU A 258 -6.12 -22.64 -9.16
C GLU A 258 -6.29 -21.13 -8.98
N ILE A 259 -5.96 -20.56 -7.80
CA ILE A 259 -5.93 -19.11 -7.55
C ILE A 259 -4.87 -18.40 -8.42
N MET A 260 -3.77 -19.08 -8.75
CA MET A 260 -2.73 -18.53 -9.64
C MET A 260 -3.15 -18.52 -11.11
N ARG A 261 -3.85 -19.56 -11.58
CA ARG A 261 -4.35 -19.66 -12.96
C ARG A 261 -5.56 -18.78 -13.22
N SER A 262 -6.39 -18.56 -12.21
CA SER A 262 -7.66 -17.85 -12.32
C SER A 262 -7.52 -16.39 -12.78
N ARG A 263 -6.41 -15.69 -12.48
CA ARG A 263 -6.15 -14.31 -12.95
C ARG A 263 -6.12 -14.21 -14.48
N TYR A 264 -5.37 -15.11 -15.10
CA TYR A 264 -5.24 -15.17 -16.55
C TYR A 264 -6.46 -15.86 -17.20
N MET A 265 -7.17 -16.74 -16.49
CA MET A 265 -8.40 -17.36 -16.97
C MET A 265 -9.63 -16.42 -16.96
N ALA A 266 -9.73 -15.52 -15.99
CA ALA A 266 -10.77 -14.47 -15.98
C ALA A 266 -10.60 -13.48 -17.16
N LEU A 267 -9.35 -13.24 -17.58
CA LEU A 267 -9.02 -12.55 -18.83
C LEU A 267 -9.47 -13.34 -20.07
N GLN A 268 -9.25 -14.66 -20.08
CA GLN A 268 -9.57 -15.54 -21.21
C GLN A 268 -11.07 -15.69 -21.50
N SER A 269 -11.95 -15.53 -20.49
CA SER A 269 -13.39 -15.70 -20.71
C SER A 269 -14.03 -14.58 -21.55
N HIS A 270 -13.35 -13.44 -21.73
CA HIS A 270 -13.86 -12.27 -22.46
C HIS A 270 -12.98 -11.82 -23.65
N VAL A 271 -11.73 -12.28 -23.74
CA VAL A 271 -10.77 -11.94 -24.81
C VAL A 271 -9.96 -13.17 -25.19
N ASN A 272 -9.76 -13.42 -26.49
CA ASN A 272 -8.80 -14.42 -26.96
C ASN A 272 -7.38 -13.95 -26.61
N THR A 273 -6.90 -14.35 -25.44
CA THR A 273 -5.53 -14.11 -25.00
C THR A 273 -4.67 -15.33 -25.27
N GLU A 274 -3.44 -15.09 -25.74
CA GLU A 274 -2.47 -16.15 -26.01
C GLU A 274 -1.19 -15.91 -25.20
N ASP A 275 -0.45 -16.96 -24.86
CA ASP A 275 0.87 -16.76 -24.25
C ASP A 275 1.83 -16.17 -25.28
N ALA A 276 2.60 -15.15 -24.90
CA ALA A 276 3.62 -14.55 -25.78
C ALA A 276 4.76 -15.54 -26.11
N THR A 277 4.99 -16.49 -25.21
CA THR A 277 6.00 -17.55 -25.34
C THR A 277 5.39 -18.91 -25.07
N THR A 278 5.78 -19.89 -25.86
CA THR A 278 5.41 -21.30 -25.69
C THR A 278 6.64 -22.12 -25.30
N LYS A 279 6.44 -23.40 -24.99
CA LYS A 279 7.56 -24.34 -24.75
C LYS A 279 8.55 -24.44 -25.93
N LYS A 280 8.15 -24.02 -27.14
CA LYS A 280 8.97 -24.07 -28.35
C LYS A 280 9.63 -22.72 -28.70
N GLY A 281 9.47 -21.69 -27.87
CA GLY A 281 9.98 -20.34 -28.13
C GLY A 281 8.85 -19.32 -28.32
N LEU A 282 9.09 -18.28 -29.12
CA LEU A 282 8.10 -17.25 -29.42
C LEU A 282 6.80 -17.86 -29.97
N ASN A 283 5.65 -17.30 -29.62
CA ASN A 283 4.38 -17.75 -30.19
C ASN A 283 4.33 -17.43 -31.70
N GLU A 284 3.98 -18.42 -32.53
CA GLU A 284 3.87 -18.29 -33.99
C GLU A 284 2.85 -17.23 -34.41
N ASN A 285 1.76 -17.05 -33.67
CA ASN A 285 0.77 -16.00 -33.94
C ASN A 285 1.35 -14.61 -33.65
N LEU A 286 2.14 -14.47 -32.58
CA LEU A 286 2.86 -13.23 -32.29
C LEU A 286 3.90 -12.94 -33.38
N ARG A 287 4.64 -13.97 -33.79
CA ARG A 287 5.61 -13.87 -34.90
C ARG A 287 4.93 -13.43 -36.20
N HIS A 288 3.79 -14.04 -36.53
CA HIS A 288 3.01 -13.66 -37.70
C HIS A 288 2.50 -12.22 -37.60
N ASP A 289 1.99 -11.79 -36.45
CA ASP A 289 1.54 -10.41 -36.25
C ASP A 289 2.68 -9.39 -36.43
N ILE A 290 3.89 -9.73 -35.97
CA ILE A 290 5.07 -8.90 -36.16
C ILE A 290 5.49 -8.83 -37.64
N LEU A 291 5.51 -9.98 -38.33
CA LEU A 291 5.89 -10.07 -39.74
C LEU A 291 4.84 -9.45 -40.68
N ALA A 292 3.56 -9.60 -40.34
CA ALA A 292 2.47 -8.92 -41.03
C ALA A 292 2.51 -7.40 -40.80
N GLY A 293 3.19 -6.95 -39.73
CA GLY A 293 3.56 -5.57 -39.48
C GLY A 293 2.37 -4.60 -39.52
N ALA A 294 2.58 -3.46 -40.18
CA ALA A 294 1.60 -2.37 -40.35
C ALA A 294 0.31 -2.77 -41.10
N LEU A 295 0.22 -3.97 -41.68
CA LEU A 295 -0.99 -4.43 -42.38
C LEU A 295 -2.13 -4.74 -41.40
N VAL A 296 -1.81 -5.15 -40.17
CA VAL A 296 -2.79 -5.58 -39.17
C VAL A 296 -3.52 -4.39 -38.52
N ARG A 297 -2.98 -3.15 -38.66
CA ARG A 297 -3.56 -1.87 -38.18
C ARG A 297 -4.17 -1.93 -36.77
N ARG A 298 -3.59 -2.73 -35.89
CA ARG A 298 -4.01 -2.94 -34.50
C ARG A 298 -2.76 -3.08 -33.65
N PRO A 299 -2.75 -2.55 -32.42
CA PRO A 299 -1.62 -2.72 -31.53
C PRO A 299 -1.58 -4.14 -30.96
N ILE A 300 -0.36 -4.54 -30.62
CA ILE A 300 -0.04 -5.75 -29.88
C ILE A 300 0.08 -5.38 -28.40
N VAL A 301 -0.82 -5.88 -27.57
CA VAL A 301 -0.83 -5.63 -26.12
C VAL A 301 -0.19 -6.80 -25.39
N LEU A 302 0.82 -6.50 -24.58
CA LEU A 302 1.47 -7.46 -23.68
C LEU A 302 0.93 -7.27 -22.26
N LEU A 303 0.16 -8.24 -21.78
CA LEU A 303 -0.40 -8.27 -20.43
C LEU A 303 0.51 -9.02 -19.47
N GLY A 304 0.78 -8.41 -18.32
CA GLY A 304 1.43 -9.10 -17.22
C GLY A 304 1.60 -8.20 -16.00
N ASP A 305 1.90 -8.80 -14.87
CA ASP A 305 2.02 -8.11 -13.59
C ASP A 305 3.29 -7.24 -13.50
N VAL A 306 3.38 -6.45 -12.43
CA VAL A 306 4.58 -5.65 -12.14
C VAL A 306 5.75 -6.57 -11.86
N GLY A 307 6.89 -6.29 -12.51
CA GLY A 307 8.12 -7.05 -12.29
C GLY A 307 8.11 -8.47 -12.84
N VAL A 308 7.11 -8.84 -13.65
CA VAL A 308 6.99 -10.16 -14.31
C VAL A 308 8.07 -10.40 -15.39
N GLY A 309 8.68 -9.32 -15.91
CA GLY A 309 9.72 -9.40 -16.94
C GLY A 309 9.35 -8.84 -18.32
N LYS A 310 8.26 -8.07 -18.47
CA LYS A 310 7.82 -7.47 -19.76
C LYS A 310 8.95 -6.73 -20.51
N SER A 311 9.71 -5.88 -19.82
CA SER A 311 10.84 -5.15 -20.41
C SER A 311 11.95 -6.08 -20.91
N MET A 312 12.29 -7.12 -20.13
CA MET A 312 13.28 -8.13 -20.53
C MET A 312 12.80 -8.93 -21.74
N PHE A 313 11.51 -9.28 -21.80
CA PHE A 313 10.89 -9.93 -22.94
C PHE A 313 11.00 -9.08 -24.21
N LEU A 314 10.57 -7.80 -24.16
CA LEU A 314 10.65 -6.90 -25.31
C LEU A 314 12.09 -6.72 -25.80
N ARG A 315 13.05 -6.50 -24.89
CA ARG A 315 14.46 -6.33 -25.26
C ARG A 315 15.05 -7.60 -25.87
N HIS A 316 14.75 -8.77 -25.30
CA HIS A 316 15.17 -10.05 -25.88
C HIS A 316 14.58 -10.26 -27.28
N LEU A 317 13.26 -10.03 -27.43
CA LEU A 317 12.57 -10.15 -28.70
C LEU A 317 13.24 -9.29 -29.78
N PHE A 318 13.52 -8.02 -29.47
CA PHE A 318 14.03 -7.07 -30.47
C PHE A 318 15.53 -7.13 -30.74
N ARG A 319 16.34 -7.61 -29.78
CA ARG A 319 17.81 -7.60 -29.91
C ARG A 319 18.44 -8.98 -30.06
N VAL A 320 17.76 -10.04 -29.65
CA VAL A 320 18.29 -11.42 -29.69
C VAL A 320 17.52 -12.29 -30.67
N ASP A 321 16.19 -12.21 -30.68
CA ASP A 321 15.35 -12.97 -31.62
C ASP A 321 15.29 -12.31 -33.02
N THR A 322 16.39 -11.72 -33.48
CA THR A 322 16.46 -10.93 -34.73
C THR A 322 16.15 -11.75 -35.97
N ASP A 323 16.51 -13.04 -36.00
CA ASP A 323 16.18 -13.97 -37.10
C ASP A 323 14.67 -14.28 -37.18
N GLN A 324 13.92 -13.93 -36.14
CA GLN A 324 12.45 -14.07 -36.09
C GLN A 324 11.73 -12.79 -36.50
N LEU A 325 12.46 -11.67 -36.57
CA LEU A 325 11.99 -10.37 -37.03
C LEU A 325 12.39 -10.18 -38.50
N ALA A 326 11.73 -9.25 -39.20
CA ALA A 326 12.17 -8.91 -40.56
C ALA A 326 13.55 -8.25 -40.49
N ASP A 327 14.49 -8.68 -41.35
CA ASP A 327 15.92 -8.30 -41.43
C ASP A 327 16.24 -6.79 -41.46
N GLN A 328 15.23 -5.91 -41.53
CA GLN A 328 15.37 -4.46 -41.60
C GLN A 328 14.35 -3.73 -40.70
N SER A 329 14.15 -4.18 -39.46
CA SER A 329 13.25 -3.51 -38.52
C SER A 329 13.98 -2.52 -37.62
N LEU A 330 13.59 -1.24 -37.65
CA LEU A 330 14.03 -0.22 -36.69
C LEU A 330 13.06 -0.18 -35.50
N VAL A 331 13.59 -0.45 -34.31
CA VAL A 331 12.82 -0.46 -33.06
C VAL A 331 12.98 0.88 -32.35
N ILE A 332 11.84 1.54 -32.13
CA ILE A 332 11.69 2.78 -31.38
C ILE A 332 11.18 2.39 -30.01
N TYR A 333 12.09 2.32 -29.04
CA TYR A 333 11.77 1.91 -27.68
C TYR A 333 11.53 3.13 -26.79
N VAL A 334 10.32 3.27 -26.26
CA VAL A 334 9.94 4.37 -25.37
C VAL A 334 9.67 3.81 -23.98
N ASP A 335 10.52 4.19 -23.03
CA ASP A 335 10.38 3.82 -21.61
C ASP A 335 9.74 4.96 -20.83
N PHE A 336 8.50 4.77 -20.38
CA PHE A 336 7.78 5.80 -19.64
C PHE A 336 8.23 5.94 -18.17
N LEU A 337 9.17 5.13 -17.65
CA LEU A 337 9.70 5.31 -16.28
C LEU A 337 10.33 6.69 -16.05
N ASN A 338 11.03 7.22 -17.06
CA ASN A 338 11.76 8.49 -16.96
C ASN A 338 10.90 9.70 -17.32
N HIS A 339 9.64 9.49 -17.70
CA HIS A 339 8.75 10.58 -18.04
C HIS A 339 8.13 11.15 -16.76
N SER A 340 8.20 12.47 -16.57
CA SER A 340 7.59 13.17 -15.43
C SER A 340 6.06 13.02 -15.30
N GLY A 341 5.35 12.49 -16.31
CA GLY A 341 3.89 12.37 -16.31
C GLY A 341 3.13 13.71 -16.23
N LEU A 342 3.86 14.85 -16.28
CA LEU A 342 3.34 16.21 -16.10
C LEU A 342 3.09 16.94 -17.42
N SER A 343 3.61 16.44 -18.56
CA SER A 343 3.31 17.05 -19.86
C SER A 343 2.10 16.37 -20.48
N ASP A 344 1.09 17.17 -20.81
CA ASP A 344 -0.18 16.71 -21.40
C ASP A 344 -0.06 16.23 -22.87
N ASP A 345 1.15 16.15 -23.43
CA ASP A 345 1.37 15.91 -24.87
C ASP A 345 2.21 14.66 -25.15
N VAL A 346 1.61 13.49 -24.88
CA VAL A 346 2.16 12.18 -25.26
C VAL A 346 2.48 12.10 -26.77
N PRO A 347 1.64 12.60 -27.70
CA PRO A 347 1.97 12.60 -29.13
C PRO A 347 3.30 13.27 -29.46
N ASN A 348 3.56 14.48 -28.94
CA ASN A 348 4.81 15.18 -29.22
C ASN A 348 6.02 14.45 -28.63
N TYR A 349 5.91 13.92 -27.42
CA TYR A 349 6.97 13.10 -26.82
C TYR A 349 7.33 11.88 -27.68
N LEU A 350 6.33 11.19 -28.24
CA LEU A 350 6.57 10.06 -29.15
C LEU A 350 7.20 10.51 -30.47
N VAL A 351 6.79 11.64 -31.03
CA VAL A 351 7.40 12.20 -32.25
C VAL A 351 8.88 12.52 -32.03
N ASP A 352 9.23 13.13 -30.90
CA ASP A 352 10.63 13.42 -30.55
C ASP A 352 11.45 12.13 -30.39
N ALA A 353 10.90 11.11 -29.74
CA ALA A 353 11.55 9.80 -29.60
C ALA A 353 11.78 9.14 -30.98
N ILE A 354 10.79 9.22 -31.88
CA ILE A 354 10.90 8.72 -33.25
C ILE A 354 12.02 9.45 -34.01
N LYS A 355 12.00 10.79 -33.98
CA LYS A 355 13.01 11.64 -34.65
C LYS A 355 14.42 11.32 -34.15
N SER A 356 14.60 11.27 -32.84
CA SER A 356 15.89 10.95 -32.21
C SER A 356 16.40 9.57 -32.62
N THR A 357 15.51 8.57 -32.64
CA THR A 357 15.87 7.20 -33.02
C THR A 357 16.25 7.10 -34.49
N ILE A 358 15.50 7.74 -35.40
CA ILE A 358 15.81 7.76 -36.84
C ILE A 358 17.18 8.40 -37.08
N MET A 359 17.45 9.54 -36.42
CA MET A 359 18.73 10.22 -36.55
C MET A 359 19.88 9.35 -36.05
N SER A 360 19.76 8.77 -34.86
CA SER A 360 20.81 7.93 -34.27
C SER A 360 21.08 6.66 -35.07
N ALA A 361 20.02 5.93 -35.47
CA ALA A 361 20.17 4.60 -36.07
C ALA A 361 20.39 4.64 -37.60
N LEU A 362 19.72 5.55 -38.31
CA LEU A 362 19.80 5.64 -39.77
C LEU A 362 20.71 6.77 -40.26
N GLN A 363 21.18 7.63 -39.36
CA GLN A 363 21.95 8.85 -39.68
C GLN A 363 21.19 9.73 -40.70
N VAL A 364 19.87 9.83 -40.50
CA VAL A 364 18.96 10.62 -41.33
C VAL A 364 18.35 11.70 -40.45
N ASP A 365 18.61 12.96 -40.79
CA ASP A 365 17.86 14.08 -40.25
C ASP A 365 16.61 14.29 -41.10
N ILE A 366 15.44 14.02 -40.52
CA ILE A 366 14.16 14.14 -41.23
C ILE A 366 13.80 15.59 -41.55
N GLU A 367 14.44 16.56 -40.88
CA GLU A 367 14.22 17.99 -41.11
C GLU A 367 15.23 18.58 -42.11
N GLU A 368 16.19 17.78 -42.60
CA GLU A 368 17.15 18.22 -43.60
C GLU A 368 16.43 18.60 -44.91
N GLY A 369 16.72 19.77 -45.45
CA GLY A 369 16.02 20.29 -46.64
C GLY A 369 16.03 19.36 -47.86
N ALA A 370 17.08 18.55 -48.06
CA ALA A 370 17.12 17.54 -49.12
C ALA A 370 16.15 16.37 -48.87
N PHE A 371 16.07 15.91 -47.62
CA PHE A 371 15.14 14.88 -47.19
C PHE A 371 13.69 15.36 -47.27
N VAL A 372 13.40 16.53 -46.72
CA VAL A 372 12.06 17.16 -46.74
C VAL A 372 11.57 17.29 -48.18
N ARG A 373 12.41 17.80 -49.11
CA ARG A 373 12.03 17.87 -50.53
C ARG A 373 11.72 16.51 -51.14
N SER A 374 12.42 15.46 -50.73
CA SER A 374 12.19 14.10 -51.22
C SER A 374 10.86 13.53 -50.73
N VAL A 375 10.53 13.75 -49.45
CA VAL A 375 9.26 13.34 -48.82
C VAL A 375 8.07 14.03 -49.50
N TYR A 376 8.17 15.34 -49.74
CA TYR A 376 7.09 16.17 -50.30
C TYR A 376 7.21 16.39 -51.81
N ASN A 377 7.92 15.52 -52.54
CA ASN A 377 8.14 15.69 -53.98
C ASN A 377 6.82 15.77 -54.77
N ARG A 378 5.78 15.04 -54.33
CA ARG A 378 4.46 15.11 -54.97
C ARG A 378 3.84 16.51 -54.81
N GLU A 379 3.90 17.07 -53.62
CA GLU A 379 3.39 18.40 -53.29
C GLU A 379 4.20 19.49 -54.00
N ILE A 380 5.53 19.35 -54.12
CA ILE A 380 6.38 20.24 -54.92
C ILE A 380 5.94 20.24 -56.40
N ASN A 381 5.69 19.06 -56.97
CA ASN A 381 5.22 18.95 -58.35
C ASN A 381 3.82 19.53 -58.55
N GLN A 382 2.95 19.47 -57.54
CA GLN A 382 1.66 20.14 -57.55
C GLN A 382 1.81 21.66 -57.43
N PHE A 383 2.71 22.13 -56.59
CA PHE A 383 3.03 23.55 -56.41
C PHE A 383 3.52 24.19 -57.71
N LYS A 384 4.40 23.50 -58.45
CA LYS A 384 4.86 23.91 -59.80
C LYS A 384 3.74 24.05 -60.82
N LYS A 385 2.66 23.27 -60.70
CA LYS A 385 1.49 23.35 -61.58
C LYS A 385 0.42 24.33 -61.07
N GLY A 386 0.58 24.82 -59.84
CA GLY A 386 -0.40 25.66 -59.16
C GLY A 386 -0.28 27.14 -59.53
N ILE A 387 -0.95 27.98 -58.73
CA ILE A 387 -1.05 29.43 -58.97
C ILE A 387 0.30 30.15 -59.01
N TYR A 388 1.34 29.59 -58.38
CA TYR A 388 2.69 30.16 -58.33
C TYR A 388 3.65 29.51 -59.33
N GLY A 389 3.17 28.56 -60.14
CA GLY A 389 3.99 27.83 -61.11
C GLY A 389 4.70 28.72 -62.13
N PHE A 390 4.05 29.80 -62.56
CA PHE A 390 4.61 30.77 -63.52
C PHE A 390 5.92 31.41 -63.03
N LEU A 391 6.12 31.51 -61.70
CA LEU A 391 7.33 32.09 -61.12
C LEU A 391 8.57 31.20 -61.33
N GLU A 392 8.43 29.91 -61.67
CA GLU A 392 9.57 29.02 -61.90
C GLU A 392 10.45 29.49 -63.07
N GLU A 393 9.83 30.14 -64.06
CA GLU A 393 10.52 30.73 -65.22
C GLU A 393 10.70 32.25 -65.05
N ASP A 394 9.68 32.96 -64.56
CA ASP A 394 9.66 34.43 -64.49
C ASP A 394 10.49 35.03 -63.34
N ASP A 395 10.46 34.42 -62.15
CA ASP A 395 11.16 34.91 -60.94
C ASP A 395 11.58 33.74 -60.03
N LYS A 396 12.71 33.12 -60.39
CA LYS A 396 13.28 31.97 -59.68
C LYS A 396 13.54 32.24 -58.19
N PRO A 397 14.10 33.39 -57.77
CA PRO A 397 14.25 33.73 -56.36
C PRO A 397 12.92 33.72 -55.58
N GLU A 398 11.87 34.37 -56.09
CA GLU A 398 10.58 34.41 -55.40
C GLU A 398 9.89 33.05 -55.41
N PHE A 399 9.99 32.27 -56.50
CA PHE A 399 9.51 30.89 -56.54
C PHE A 399 10.14 30.04 -55.42
N ARG A 400 11.47 30.09 -55.27
CA ARG A 400 12.18 29.35 -54.22
C ARG A 400 11.77 29.77 -52.82
N LYS A 401 11.52 31.07 -52.60
CA LYS A 401 11.06 31.58 -51.30
C LYS A 401 9.67 31.05 -50.95
N ARG A 402 8.77 30.98 -51.93
CA ARG A 402 7.41 30.45 -51.75
C ARG A 402 7.40 28.93 -51.58
N GLU A 403 8.23 28.20 -52.33
CA GLU A 403 8.44 26.76 -52.13
C GLU A 403 8.96 26.48 -50.72
N ALA A 404 9.98 27.22 -50.26
CA ALA A 404 10.53 27.07 -48.91
C ALA A 404 9.49 27.37 -47.82
N ALA A 405 8.64 28.38 -48.00
CA ALA A 405 7.55 28.68 -47.07
C ALA A 405 6.50 27.56 -47.02
N MET A 406 6.17 26.96 -48.17
CA MET A 406 5.27 25.80 -48.23
C MET A 406 5.85 24.59 -47.50
N LEU A 407 7.14 24.29 -47.71
CA LEU A 407 7.83 23.21 -47.00
C LEU A 407 7.96 23.50 -45.49
N GLY A 408 8.22 24.76 -45.11
CA GLY A 408 8.21 25.20 -43.71
C GLY A 408 6.87 24.94 -43.03
N GLY A 409 5.76 25.23 -43.70
CA GLY A 409 4.42 24.91 -43.17
C GLY A 409 4.16 23.41 -42.95
N HIS A 410 4.84 22.53 -43.69
CA HIS A 410 4.80 21.09 -43.41
C HIS A 410 5.66 20.67 -42.21
N LEU A 411 6.76 21.40 -41.93
CA LEU A 411 7.59 21.17 -40.75
C LEU A 411 6.93 21.68 -39.46
N ASP A 412 6.08 22.70 -39.55
CA ASP A 412 5.26 23.19 -38.43
C ASP A 412 4.20 22.17 -37.95
N GLU A 413 3.99 21.07 -38.70
CA GLU A 413 3.17 19.92 -38.30
C GLU A 413 4.03 18.67 -37.99
N PRO A 414 4.72 18.62 -36.83
CA PRO A 414 5.73 17.59 -36.54
C PRO A 414 5.17 16.17 -36.57
N TYR A 415 3.94 15.96 -36.09
CA TYR A 415 3.25 14.68 -36.13
C TYR A 415 3.02 14.19 -37.58
N THR A 416 2.49 15.07 -38.45
CA THR A 416 2.26 14.74 -39.87
C THR A 416 3.57 14.49 -40.59
N HIS A 417 4.59 15.31 -40.31
CA HIS A 417 5.90 15.20 -40.93
C HIS A 417 6.61 13.90 -40.56
N ALA A 418 6.63 13.53 -39.28
CA ALA A 418 7.22 12.28 -38.81
C ALA A 418 6.52 11.05 -39.44
N ARG A 419 5.19 11.04 -39.53
CA ARG A 419 4.44 9.98 -40.22
C ARG A 419 4.88 9.81 -41.67
N ARG A 420 4.90 10.91 -42.43
CA ARG A 420 5.31 10.90 -43.85
C ARG A 420 6.78 10.52 -44.03
N SER A 421 7.62 10.91 -43.10
CA SER A 421 9.05 10.54 -43.08
C SER A 421 9.23 9.04 -42.90
N ILE A 422 8.48 8.42 -42.00
CA ILE A 422 8.44 6.95 -41.86
C ILE A 422 7.95 6.31 -43.16
N GLU A 423 6.81 6.74 -43.73
CA GLU A 423 6.28 6.21 -45.00
C GLU A 423 7.32 6.25 -46.14
N PHE A 424 8.03 7.37 -46.24
CA PHE A 424 9.09 7.57 -47.22
C PHE A 424 10.27 6.62 -46.97
N LEU A 425 10.73 6.49 -45.73
CA LEU A 425 11.84 5.59 -45.36
C LEU A 425 11.50 4.11 -45.56
N GLN A 426 10.26 3.70 -45.28
CA GLN A 426 9.80 2.34 -45.56
C GLN A 426 9.87 2.03 -47.05
N THR A 427 9.43 2.97 -47.88
CA THR A 427 9.39 2.77 -49.33
C THR A 427 10.79 2.80 -49.95
N THR A 428 11.63 3.74 -49.51
CA THR A 428 12.96 3.99 -50.12
C THR A 428 14.07 3.14 -49.55
N ARG A 429 14.07 2.89 -48.25
CA ARG A 429 15.11 2.11 -47.55
C ARG A 429 14.65 0.71 -47.16
N ARG A 430 13.39 0.34 -47.40
CA ARG A 430 12.79 -0.97 -47.05
C ARG A 430 12.89 -1.32 -45.55
N VAL A 431 13.01 -0.29 -44.72
CA VAL A 431 13.07 -0.43 -43.26
C VAL A 431 11.64 -0.54 -42.73
N SER A 432 11.37 -1.54 -41.89
CA SER A 432 10.12 -1.64 -41.12
C SER A 432 10.29 -0.90 -39.78
N PHE A 433 9.21 -0.38 -39.21
CA PHE A 433 9.28 0.37 -37.94
C PHE A 433 8.41 -0.29 -36.88
N VAL A 434 8.97 -0.42 -35.67
CA VAL A 434 8.29 -0.96 -34.49
C VAL A 434 8.37 0.07 -33.38
N LEU A 435 7.24 0.42 -32.78
CA LEU A 435 7.16 1.29 -31.61
C LEU A 435 6.82 0.43 -30.39
N ALA A 436 7.68 0.42 -29.38
CA ALA A 436 7.46 -0.29 -28.13
C ALA A 436 7.24 0.70 -26.97
N LEU A 437 6.04 0.69 -26.41
CA LEU A 437 5.65 1.52 -25.27
C LEU A 437 5.71 0.67 -23.98
N ASP A 438 6.73 0.88 -23.17
CA ASP A 438 7.00 0.10 -21.95
C ASP A 438 6.79 0.90 -20.66
N ASN A 439 6.57 0.19 -19.54
CA ASN A 439 6.33 0.74 -18.20
C ASN A 439 5.19 1.79 -18.10
N VAL A 440 4.21 1.72 -19.01
CA VAL A 440 3.00 2.57 -18.97
C VAL A 440 2.28 2.43 -17.63
N ASP A 441 2.30 1.23 -17.05
CA ASP A 441 1.60 0.87 -15.82
C ASP A 441 2.15 1.49 -14.53
N GLN A 442 3.17 2.34 -14.60
CA GLN A 442 3.73 3.08 -13.46
C GLN A 442 3.12 4.49 -13.28
N HIS A 443 2.25 4.90 -14.21
CA HIS A 443 1.62 6.23 -14.21
C HIS A 443 0.21 6.23 -13.63
N GLN A 444 -0.39 7.41 -13.47
CA GLN A 444 -1.80 7.52 -13.06
C GLN A 444 -2.74 6.99 -14.14
N PRO A 445 -3.93 6.43 -13.78
CA PRO A 445 -4.85 5.82 -14.75
C PRO A 445 -5.21 6.72 -15.94
N THR A 446 -5.41 8.01 -15.71
CA THR A 446 -5.73 8.98 -16.78
C THR A 446 -4.62 9.11 -17.83
N PHE A 447 -3.36 9.15 -17.39
CA PHE A 447 -2.20 9.22 -18.28
C PHE A 447 -1.97 7.88 -19.00
N GLN A 448 -2.22 6.75 -18.33
CA GLN A 448 -2.21 5.43 -18.96
C GLN A 448 -3.22 5.35 -20.12
N GLU A 449 -4.42 5.89 -19.94
CA GLU A 449 -5.45 5.96 -20.99
C GLU A 449 -5.03 6.84 -22.18
N GLN A 450 -4.39 7.98 -21.92
CA GLN A 450 -3.86 8.85 -22.98
C GLN A 450 -2.80 8.13 -23.81
N ILE A 451 -1.81 7.48 -23.16
CA ILE A 451 -0.78 6.70 -23.85
C ILE A 451 -1.41 5.60 -24.69
N PHE A 452 -2.42 4.91 -24.14
CA PHE A 452 -3.14 3.86 -24.84
C PHE A 452 -3.83 4.41 -26.11
N MET A 453 -4.57 5.51 -25.99
CA MET A 453 -5.28 6.13 -27.11
C MET A 453 -4.32 6.61 -28.20
N THR A 454 -3.19 7.21 -27.82
CA THR A 454 -2.16 7.61 -28.77
C THR A 454 -1.53 6.39 -29.45
N GLY A 455 -1.19 5.33 -28.70
CA GLY A 455 -0.64 4.10 -29.25
C GLY A 455 -1.59 3.40 -30.24
N GLN A 456 -2.89 3.37 -29.94
CA GLN A 456 -3.92 2.87 -30.85
C GLN A 456 -4.01 3.71 -32.13
N SER A 457 -4.08 5.04 -31.99
CA SER A 457 -4.15 5.96 -33.13
C SER A 457 -2.94 5.79 -34.06
N LEU A 458 -1.74 5.66 -33.48
CA LEU A 458 -0.51 5.38 -34.23
C LEU A 458 -0.59 4.03 -34.96
N ALA A 459 -1.03 2.97 -34.30
CA ALA A 459 -1.16 1.65 -34.92
C ALA A 459 -2.13 1.62 -36.11
N GLU A 460 -3.18 2.47 -36.08
CA GLU A 460 -4.17 2.55 -37.16
C GLU A 460 -3.75 3.46 -38.32
N THR A 461 -3.09 4.58 -38.01
CA THR A 461 -2.86 5.68 -38.96
C THR A 461 -1.42 5.77 -39.47
N TRP A 462 -0.44 5.21 -38.74
CA TRP A 462 0.96 5.18 -39.15
C TRP A 462 1.33 3.81 -39.67
N PRO A 463 2.29 3.71 -40.59
CA PRO A 463 2.69 2.43 -41.13
C PRO A 463 3.69 1.73 -40.19
N LEU A 464 3.41 1.61 -38.89
CA LEU A 464 4.32 0.99 -37.92
C LEU A 464 3.58 -0.02 -37.02
N THR A 465 4.34 -0.95 -36.44
CA THR A 465 3.80 -1.92 -35.49
C THR A 465 3.91 -1.36 -34.08
N VAL A 466 2.82 -1.31 -33.30
CA VAL A 466 2.84 -0.79 -31.92
C VAL A 466 2.73 -1.93 -30.92
N PHE A 467 3.68 -1.99 -29.99
CA PHE A 467 3.63 -2.81 -28.78
C PHE A 467 3.29 -1.96 -27.57
N MET A 468 2.37 -2.44 -26.72
CA MET A 468 1.99 -1.79 -25.46
C MET A 468 2.03 -2.77 -24.30
N CYS A 469 2.80 -2.44 -23.26
CA CYS A 469 2.84 -3.20 -22.01
C CYS A 469 1.78 -2.69 -21.03
N LEU A 470 0.86 -3.54 -20.60
CA LEU A 470 -0.21 -3.19 -19.64
C LEU A 470 -0.35 -4.22 -18.52
N ARG A 471 -0.97 -3.82 -17.40
CA ARG A 471 -1.44 -4.74 -16.36
C ARG A 471 -2.80 -5.35 -16.75
N PRO A 472 -3.07 -6.61 -16.34
CA PRO A 472 -4.40 -7.23 -16.48
C PRO A 472 -5.56 -6.33 -16.04
N ASP A 473 -5.45 -5.73 -14.85
CA ASP A 473 -6.55 -4.98 -14.23
C ASP A 473 -6.81 -3.65 -14.94
N THR A 474 -5.74 -2.92 -15.30
CA THR A 474 -5.83 -1.72 -16.14
C THR A 474 -6.52 -2.03 -17.47
N PHE A 475 -6.15 -3.14 -18.11
CA PHE A 475 -6.74 -3.56 -19.38
C PHE A 475 -8.24 -3.87 -19.24
N HIS A 476 -8.62 -4.58 -18.18
CA HIS A 476 -10.02 -4.89 -17.88
C HIS A 476 -10.87 -3.65 -17.61
N LEU A 477 -10.39 -2.72 -16.79
CA LEU A 477 -11.08 -1.48 -16.48
C LEU A 477 -11.28 -0.64 -17.74
N SER A 478 -10.21 -0.46 -18.53
CA SER A 478 -10.29 0.29 -19.77
C SER A 478 -11.21 -0.40 -20.80
N ARG A 479 -11.33 -1.74 -20.82
CA ARG A 479 -12.32 -2.45 -21.66
C ARG A 479 -13.76 -2.23 -21.20
N LYS A 480 -14.01 -2.21 -19.87
CA LYS A 480 -15.37 -2.09 -19.32
C LYS A 480 -15.91 -0.67 -19.41
N SER A 481 -15.09 0.33 -19.10
CA SER A 481 -15.53 1.71 -18.92
C SER A 481 -14.64 2.77 -19.59
N GLY A 482 -13.55 2.37 -20.26
CA GLY A 482 -12.57 3.29 -20.82
C GLY A 482 -12.40 3.17 -22.34
N ALA A 483 -11.27 3.70 -22.81
CA ALA A 483 -10.86 3.76 -24.21
C ALA A 483 -10.89 2.40 -24.94
N LEU A 484 -10.54 1.31 -24.25
CA LEU A 484 -10.40 -0.03 -24.81
C LEU A 484 -11.74 -0.74 -25.10
N ALA A 485 -12.88 -0.14 -24.75
CA ALA A 485 -14.20 -0.73 -25.00
C ALA A 485 -14.49 -0.92 -26.51
N ALA A 486 -14.10 0.06 -27.33
CA ALA A 486 -14.40 0.13 -28.77
C ALA A 486 -13.42 -0.67 -29.65
N TYR A 487 -12.28 -1.12 -29.11
CA TYR A 487 -11.18 -1.69 -29.90
C TYR A 487 -10.99 -3.19 -29.63
N GLN A 488 -10.42 -3.88 -30.61
CA GLN A 488 -10.06 -5.30 -30.51
C GLN A 488 -8.55 -5.49 -30.73
N PRO A 489 -7.71 -5.15 -29.73
CA PRO A 489 -6.28 -5.35 -29.82
C PRO A 489 -5.91 -6.84 -29.90
N ARG A 490 -4.71 -7.14 -30.39
CA ARG A 490 -4.12 -8.48 -30.29
C ARG A 490 -3.44 -8.60 -28.93
N VAL A 491 -3.91 -9.52 -28.09
CA VAL A 491 -3.51 -9.57 -26.69
C VAL A 491 -2.69 -10.83 -26.41
N PHE A 492 -1.46 -10.62 -25.95
CA PHE A 492 -0.58 -11.69 -25.50
C PHE A 492 -0.27 -11.52 -24.02
N THR A 493 -0.07 -12.62 -23.31
CA THR A 493 0.29 -12.60 -21.89
C THR A 493 1.75 -12.97 -21.70
N VAL A 494 2.42 -12.24 -20.80
CA VAL A 494 3.75 -12.55 -20.30
C VAL A 494 3.57 -13.09 -18.88
N SER A 495 3.84 -14.38 -18.72
CA SER A 495 3.75 -15.05 -17.44
C SER A 495 5.05 -14.90 -16.64
N PRO A 496 5.00 -14.88 -15.29
CA PRO A 496 6.20 -14.77 -14.47
C PRO A 496 7.12 -15.98 -14.70
N PRO A 497 8.43 -15.77 -14.93
CA PRO A 497 9.39 -16.85 -14.90
C PRO A 497 9.59 -17.33 -13.46
N ARG A 498 10.24 -18.48 -13.32
CA ARG A 498 10.69 -18.99 -12.03
C ARG A 498 11.78 -18.09 -11.45
N ALA A 499 11.57 -17.53 -10.27
CA ALA A 499 12.49 -16.58 -9.64
C ALA A 499 13.88 -17.20 -9.42
N ASP A 500 13.93 -18.46 -8.98
CA ASP A 500 15.16 -19.22 -8.80
C ASP A 500 15.95 -19.41 -10.10
N HIS A 501 15.27 -19.69 -11.22
CA HIS A 501 15.94 -19.80 -12.52
C HIS A 501 16.54 -18.47 -12.97
N VAL A 502 15.82 -17.35 -12.76
CA VAL A 502 16.36 -16.02 -13.08
C VAL A 502 17.58 -15.73 -12.23
N ILE A 503 17.51 -15.98 -10.92
CA ILE A 503 18.63 -15.76 -9.99
C ILE A 503 19.85 -16.60 -10.41
N LEU A 504 19.66 -17.90 -10.71
CA LEU A 504 20.75 -18.78 -11.13
C LEU A 504 21.41 -18.31 -12.43
N LYS A 505 20.63 -17.94 -13.46
CA LYS A 505 21.17 -17.43 -14.73
C LYS A 505 21.93 -16.12 -14.52
N ARG A 506 21.40 -15.21 -13.70
CA ARG A 506 22.09 -13.96 -13.33
C ARG A 506 23.41 -14.25 -12.65
N LEU A 507 23.42 -15.03 -11.57
CA LEU A 507 24.64 -15.37 -10.84
C LEU A 507 25.67 -16.06 -11.72
N THR A 508 25.23 -16.94 -12.64
CA THR A 508 26.12 -17.63 -13.59
C THR A 508 26.78 -16.64 -14.54
N PHE A 509 26.02 -15.71 -15.12
CA PHE A 509 26.56 -14.63 -15.96
C PHE A 509 27.56 -13.76 -15.19
N ALA A 510 27.28 -13.45 -13.91
CA ALA A 510 28.17 -12.66 -13.05
C ALA A 510 29.52 -13.31 -12.88
N ARG A 511 29.47 -14.60 -12.55
CA ARG A 511 30.64 -15.44 -12.34
C ARG A 511 31.48 -15.51 -13.61
N GLN A 512 30.85 -15.72 -14.77
CA GLN A 512 31.54 -15.76 -16.06
C GLN A 512 32.25 -14.43 -16.34
N GLN A 513 31.52 -13.30 -16.28
CA GLN A 513 32.09 -11.98 -16.53
C GLN A 513 33.27 -11.65 -15.60
N LEU A 514 33.15 -11.96 -14.30
CA LEU A 514 34.25 -11.78 -13.33
C LEU A 514 35.44 -12.67 -13.64
N SER A 515 35.22 -13.92 -14.04
CA SER A 515 36.30 -14.87 -14.34
C SER A 515 37.05 -14.56 -15.63
N GLU A 516 36.35 -14.09 -16.67
CA GLU A 516 36.95 -13.83 -17.98
C GLU A 516 37.61 -12.45 -18.07
N PHE A 517 36.97 -11.43 -17.51
CA PHE A 517 37.41 -10.03 -17.68
C PHE A 517 38.01 -9.41 -16.41
N GLY A 518 37.93 -10.10 -15.26
CA GLY A 518 38.38 -9.58 -13.96
C GLY A 518 37.57 -8.37 -13.45
N ARG A 519 36.55 -7.95 -14.22
CA ARG A 519 35.68 -6.81 -13.95
C ARG A 519 34.31 -7.04 -14.56
N LEU A 520 33.32 -6.35 -14.03
CA LEU A 520 31.96 -6.37 -14.58
C LEU A 520 31.75 -5.26 -15.62
N PRO A 521 30.86 -5.44 -16.61
CA PRO A 521 30.44 -4.36 -17.51
C PRO A 521 29.82 -3.19 -16.73
N GLY A 522 30.15 -1.94 -17.10
CA GLY A 522 29.62 -0.73 -16.45
C GLY A 522 30.33 -0.32 -15.14
N PHE A 523 31.41 -1.01 -14.76
CA PHE A 523 32.19 -0.66 -13.58
C PHE A 523 33.05 0.60 -13.81
N PRO A 524 33.10 1.57 -12.87
CA PRO A 524 33.94 2.76 -13.01
C PRO A 524 35.43 2.40 -13.10
N ASP A 525 36.15 3.04 -14.01
CA ASP A 525 37.61 2.89 -14.12
C ASP A 525 38.27 3.36 -12.81
N GLY A 526 38.98 2.45 -12.12
CA GLY A 526 39.77 2.76 -10.92
C GLY A 526 39.33 2.08 -9.61
N LEU A 527 38.15 1.45 -9.55
CA LEU A 527 37.82 0.55 -8.42
C LEU A 527 38.44 -0.83 -8.66
N THR A 528 39.39 -1.23 -7.82
CA THR A 528 39.94 -2.59 -7.79
C THR A 528 39.18 -3.41 -6.75
N LEU A 529 38.29 -4.28 -7.23
CA LEU A 529 37.66 -5.27 -6.37
C LEU A 529 38.54 -6.51 -6.24
N ASN A 530 38.50 -7.17 -5.08
CA ASN A 530 39.08 -8.50 -4.93
C ASN A 530 38.19 -9.54 -5.63
N SER A 531 38.43 -9.75 -6.93
CA SER A 531 37.68 -10.67 -7.80
C SER A 531 37.51 -12.08 -7.20
N ASP A 532 38.51 -12.58 -6.49
CA ASP A 532 38.50 -13.95 -5.94
C ASP A 532 37.46 -14.10 -4.82
N SER A 533 37.38 -13.12 -3.93
CA SER A 533 36.40 -13.14 -2.83
C SER A 533 34.95 -13.07 -3.34
N LEU A 534 34.75 -12.41 -4.48
CA LEU A 534 33.45 -12.27 -5.12
C LEU A 534 33.02 -13.54 -5.83
N LEU A 535 33.95 -14.20 -6.53
CA LEU A 535 33.70 -15.49 -7.16
C LEU A 535 33.26 -16.52 -6.11
N VAL A 536 33.97 -16.60 -4.98
CA VAL A 536 33.59 -17.47 -3.85
C VAL A 536 32.19 -17.16 -3.36
N TYR A 537 31.84 -15.88 -3.23
CA TYR A 537 30.51 -15.48 -2.77
C TYR A 537 29.40 -15.89 -3.76
N ILE A 538 29.62 -15.67 -5.06
CA ILE A 538 28.68 -16.07 -6.12
C ILE A 538 28.53 -17.59 -6.17
N ASP A 539 29.62 -18.35 -6.03
CA ASP A 539 29.59 -19.81 -6.00
C ASP A 539 28.77 -20.35 -4.82
N VAL A 540 28.88 -19.71 -3.66
CA VAL A 540 28.08 -20.06 -2.48
C VAL A 540 26.60 -19.73 -2.68
N LEU A 541 26.27 -18.61 -3.34
CA LEU A 541 24.89 -18.29 -3.72
C LEU A 541 24.33 -19.27 -4.75
N LEU A 542 25.08 -19.60 -5.80
CA LEU A 542 24.69 -20.61 -6.80
C LEU A 542 24.37 -21.93 -6.11
N ALA A 543 25.30 -22.42 -5.28
CA ALA A 543 25.10 -23.63 -4.48
C ALA A 543 23.84 -23.59 -3.60
N ALA A 544 23.53 -22.43 -3.00
CA ALA A 544 22.34 -22.27 -2.17
C ALA A 544 21.05 -22.31 -2.99
N PHE A 545 20.98 -21.64 -4.13
CA PHE A 545 19.80 -21.64 -5.01
C PHE A 545 19.63 -22.93 -5.83
N GLU A 546 20.64 -23.81 -5.88
CA GLU A 546 20.53 -25.15 -6.44
C GLU A 546 19.99 -26.20 -5.45
N SER A 547 20.21 -26.01 -4.14
CA SER A 547 20.04 -27.10 -3.16
C SER A 547 19.25 -26.76 -1.90
N ASN A 548 18.99 -25.47 -1.61
CA ASN A 548 18.28 -25.05 -0.41
C ASN A 548 16.81 -24.74 -0.70
N ASP A 549 15.97 -25.78 -0.65
CA ASP A 549 14.53 -25.69 -0.90
C ASP A 549 13.82 -24.62 -0.05
N LYS A 550 14.21 -24.45 1.21
CA LYS A 550 13.60 -23.45 2.09
C LYS A 550 13.93 -22.02 1.65
N LEU A 551 15.16 -21.77 1.21
CA LEU A 551 15.58 -20.47 0.68
C LEU A 551 14.84 -20.16 -0.62
N ILE A 552 14.75 -21.14 -1.53
CA ILE A 552 14.02 -21.01 -2.80
C ILE A 552 12.55 -20.71 -2.53
N ALA A 553 11.92 -21.45 -1.62
CA ALA A 553 10.53 -21.23 -1.22
C ALA A 553 10.32 -19.83 -0.60
N LEU A 554 11.23 -19.38 0.26
CA LEU A 554 11.17 -18.04 0.86
C LEU A 554 11.18 -16.95 -0.22
N VAL A 555 12.14 -16.99 -1.14
CA VAL A 555 12.30 -15.97 -2.20
C VAL A 555 11.14 -16.02 -3.19
N ASP A 556 10.73 -17.20 -3.65
CA ASP A 556 9.64 -17.36 -4.62
C ASP A 556 8.30 -16.86 -4.06
N ASN A 557 7.99 -17.14 -2.79
CA ASN A 557 6.74 -16.68 -2.20
C ASN A 557 6.76 -15.20 -1.83
N LEU A 558 7.82 -14.71 -1.17
CA LEU A 558 7.90 -13.29 -0.77
C LEU A 558 8.03 -12.34 -1.97
N SER A 559 8.61 -12.79 -3.08
CA SER A 559 8.64 -12.01 -4.32
C SER A 559 7.29 -11.98 -5.02
N SER A 560 6.42 -12.97 -4.76
CA SER A 560 5.09 -13.12 -5.36
C SER A 560 5.08 -13.04 -6.90
N GLY A 561 6.20 -13.40 -7.55
CA GLY A 561 6.37 -13.36 -9.02
C GLY A 561 6.96 -12.07 -9.55
N ASN A 562 7.24 -11.09 -8.68
CA ASN A 562 7.99 -9.90 -9.02
C ASN A 562 9.49 -10.22 -8.98
N ILE A 563 10.09 -10.38 -10.16
CA ILE A 563 11.50 -10.71 -10.32
C ILE A 563 12.41 -9.60 -9.79
N ARG A 564 12.00 -8.32 -9.91
CA ARG A 564 12.76 -7.20 -9.34
C ARG A 564 12.85 -7.34 -7.82
N ARG A 565 11.75 -7.71 -7.15
CA ARG A 565 11.73 -7.96 -5.70
C ARG A 565 12.57 -9.19 -5.31
N ALA A 566 12.54 -10.26 -6.11
CA ALA A 566 13.39 -11.42 -5.88
C ALA A 566 14.88 -11.07 -5.93
N LEU A 567 15.29 -10.29 -6.94
CA LEU A 567 16.66 -9.80 -7.12
C LEU A 567 17.07 -8.81 -6.01
N ASP A 568 16.13 -7.97 -5.54
CA ASP A 568 16.34 -7.07 -4.40
C ASP A 568 16.71 -7.82 -3.11
N PHE A 569 16.05 -8.95 -2.83
CA PHE A 569 16.40 -9.78 -1.67
C PHE A 569 17.83 -10.33 -1.76
N ILE A 570 18.29 -10.70 -2.96
CA ILE A 570 19.67 -11.18 -3.14
C ILE A 570 20.67 -10.05 -2.94
N SER A 571 20.43 -8.87 -3.54
CA SER A 571 21.32 -7.72 -3.35
C SER A 571 21.39 -7.31 -1.87
N THR A 572 20.23 -7.25 -1.21
CA THR A 572 20.12 -6.96 0.23
C THR A 572 20.94 -7.96 1.04
N PHE A 573 20.93 -9.24 0.69
CA PHE A 573 21.72 -10.27 1.37
C PHE A 573 23.23 -10.12 1.14
N VAL A 574 23.66 -9.94 -0.11
CA VAL A 574 25.08 -9.89 -0.52
C VAL A 574 25.88 -8.85 0.27
N GLY A 575 25.30 -7.67 0.48
CA GLY A 575 25.91 -6.56 1.20
C GLY A 575 25.46 -6.38 2.64
N SER A 576 24.77 -7.37 3.23
CA SER A 576 24.20 -7.22 4.57
C SER A 576 25.24 -7.41 5.66
N GLY A 577 25.28 -6.50 6.64
CA GLY A 577 26.06 -6.71 7.86
C GLY A 577 25.58 -7.90 8.70
N TYR A 578 24.41 -8.48 8.42
CA TYR A 578 23.90 -9.68 9.08
C TYR A 578 24.53 -10.98 8.56
N VAL A 579 25.22 -10.91 7.42
CA VAL A 579 25.94 -12.04 6.83
C VAL A 579 27.40 -11.96 7.26
N GLN A 580 27.92 -13.07 7.81
CA GLN A 580 29.32 -13.12 8.21
C GLN A 580 30.19 -13.47 7.00
N THR A 581 30.39 -12.51 6.09
CA THR A 581 31.17 -12.66 4.85
C THR A 581 32.53 -13.32 5.08
N GLN A 582 33.20 -12.96 6.18
CA GLN A 582 34.47 -13.56 6.57
C GLN A 582 34.38 -15.09 6.75
N ARG A 583 33.28 -15.62 7.31
CA ARG A 583 33.09 -17.08 7.46
C ARG A 583 32.97 -17.79 6.12
N ILE A 584 32.33 -17.14 5.15
CA ILE A 584 32.15 -17.68 3.80
C ILE A 584 33.54 -17.87 3.18
N LEU A 585 34.38 -16.83 3.23
CA LEU A 585 35.75 -16.90 2.72
C LEU A 585 36.64 -17.88 3.48
N GLU A 586 36.53 -17.95 4.81
CA GLU A 586 37.32 -18.88 5.61
C GLU A 586 36.94 -20.35 5.39
N ALA A 587 35.65 -20.63 5.15
CA ALA A 587 35.19 -21.96 4.80
C ALA A 587 35.81 -22.42 3.48
N ASP A 588 35.76 -21.55 2.46
CA ASP A 588 36.35 -21.80 1.15
C ASP A 588 37.87 -22.03 1.21
N LYS A 589 38.61 -21.17 1.93
CA LYS A 589 40.06 -21.34 2.17
C LYS A 589 40.43 -22.67 2.84
N ARG A 590 39.51 -23.25 3.62
CA ARG A 590 39.69 -24.56 4.28
C ARG A 590 39.21 -25.73 3.43
N GLY A 591 38.76 -25.48 2.19
CA GLY A 591 38.19 -26.48 1.28
C GLY A 591 36.81 -26.99 1.70
N ASN A 592 36.10 -26.26 2.57
CA ASN A 592 34.77 -26.64 3.06
C ASN A 592 33.68 -25.86 2.31
N ARG A 593 32.60 -26.55 1.93
CA ARG A 593 31.42 -25.89 1.36
C ARG A 593 30.67 -25.11 2.45
N TYR A 594 30.51 -23.80 2.28
CA TYR A 594 29.62 -23.00 3.13
C TYR A 594 28.17 -23.18 2.69
N THR A 595 27.28 -23.49 3.63
CA THR A 595 25.84 -23.54 3.38
C THR A 595 25.19 -22.33 4.02
N ILE A 596 24.53 -21.50 3.22
CA ILE A 596 23.83 -20.31 3.70
C ILE A 596 22.68 -20.73 4.64
N PRO A 597 22.73 -20.35 5.93
CA PRO A 597 21.63 -20.61 6.85
C PRO A 597 20.43 -19.71 6.52
N ILE A 598 19.22 -20.29 6.47
CA ILE A 598 18.01 -19.53 6.13
C ILE A 598 17.77 -18.34 7.08
N HIS A 599 18.10 -18.48 8.36
CA HIS A 599 17.91 -17.41 9.33
C HIS A 599 18.86 -16.22 9.08
N GLU A 600 20.06 -16.42 8.51
CA GLU A 600 20.94 -15.31 8.12
C GLU A 600 20.30 -14.52 6.97
N PHE A 601 19.73 -15.23 5.98
CA PHE A 601 19.02 -14.62 4.87
C PHE A 601 17.77 -13.87 5.32
N MET A 602 16.93 -14.48 6.17
CA MET A 602 15.74 -13.85 6.74
C MET A 602 16.10 -12.58 7.50
N ARG A 603 17.15 -12.59 8.32
CA ARG A 603 17.58 -11.39 9.05
C ARG A 603 18.03 -10.29 8.10
N ALA A 604 18.78 -10.62 7.05
CA ALA A 604 19.19 -9.63 6.06
C ALA A 604 17.99 -8.93 5.42
N ILE A 605 16.95 -9.67 5.01
CA ILE A 605 15.77 -9.06 4.37
C ILE A 605 14.82 -8.33 5.35
N ILE A 606 14.71 -8.81 6.60
CA ILE A 606 13.82 -8.22 7.62
C ILE A 606 14.43 -6.93 8.19
N TYR A 607 15.72 -6.95 8.54
CA TYR A 607 16.39 -5.82 9.16
C TYR A 607 17.01 -4.85 8.14
N ARG A 608 17.33 -5.31 6.93
CA ARG A 608 18.09 -4.55 5.93
C ARG A 608 19.38 -3.98 6.56
N ASP A 609 19.50 -2.65 6.59
CA ASP A 609 20.64 -1.92 7.15
C ASP A 609 20.46 -1.50 8.61
N TYR A 610 19.32 -1.85 9.22
CA TYR A 610 18.96 -1.41 10.57
C TYR A 610 19.36 -2.41 11.64
N LYS A 611 19.53 -1.96 12.89
CA LYS A 611 19.80 -2.84 14.05
C LYS A 611 18.54 -3.53 14.55
N TYR A 612 17.42 -2.81 14.52
CA TYR A 612 16.11 -3.29 14.95
C TYR A 612 15.14 -3.34 13.78
N TYR A 613 14.10 -4.16 13.93
CA TYR A 613 13.00 -4.21 12.98
C TYR A 613 12.26 -2.89 13.00
N ASP A 614 12.04 -2.29 11.82
CA ASP A 614 11.21 -1.11 11.63
C ASP A 614 10.13 -1.40 10.58
N PRO A 615 8.83 -1.33 10.92
CA PRO A 615 7.74 -1.59 9.98
C PRO A 615 7.73 -0.63 8.79
N ARG A 616 8.37 0.55 8.87
CA ARG A 616 8.44 1.51 7.76
C ARG A 616 9.52 1.17 6.74
N GLN A 617 10.53 0.40 7.14
CA GLN A 617 11.72 0.12 6.33
C GLN A 617 11.77 -1.33 5.85
N SER A 618 11.22 -2.26 6.64
CA SER A 618 11.15 -3.68 6.31
C SER A 618 10.18 -3.95 5.16
N THR A 619 10.55 -4.85 4.25
CA THR A 619 9.63 -5.37 3.21
C THR A 619 8.69 -6.46 3.73
N VAL A 620 8.93 -6.93 4.94
CA VAL A 620 8.20 -8.00 5.62
C VAL A 620 7.41 -7.35 6.76
N PRO A 621 6.06 -7.38 6.73
CA PRO A 621 5.24 -6.72 7.75
C PRO A 621 5.18 -7.49 9.07
N ASN A 622 4.86 -6.77 10.15
CA ASN A 622 4.55 -7.33 11.46
C ASN A 622 3.09 -7.77 11.50
N LEU A 623 2.84 -9.08 11.49
CA LEU A 623 1.50 -9.65 11.53
C LEU A 623 0.86 -9.63 12.92
N PHE A 624 1.63 -9.32 13.98
CA PHE A 624 1.15 -9.28 15.37
C PHE A 624 0.93 -7.86 15.90
N ASN A 625 1.10 -6.83 15.08
CA ASN A 625 0.93 -5.45 15.51
C ASN A 625 -0.55 -5.14 15.83
N ILE A 626 -0.79 -4.25 16.80
CA ILE A 626 -2.12 -3.81 17.24
C ILE A 626 -2.14 -2.30 17.47
N GLN A 627 -3.33 -1.69 17.37
CA GLN A 627 -3.51 -0.27 17.69
C GLN A 627 -4.45 -0.03 18.85
N ASP A 628 -5.49 -0.84 19.00
CA ASP A 628 -6.38 -0.76 20.15
C ASP A 628 -5.87 -1.72 21.24
N SER A 629 -6.18 -1.41 22.51
CA SER A 629 -5.90 -2.27 23.66
C SER A 629 -6.86 -3.46 23.67
N ASP A 630 -6.76 -4.31 22.65
CA ASP A 630 -7.59 -5.48 22.41
C ASP A 630 -6.70 -6.71 22.14
N LYS A 631 -6.66 -7.66 23.09
CA LYS A 631 -5.77 -8.84 23.03
C LYS A 631 -5.93 -9.66 21.75
N LYS A 632 -7.15 -9.76 21.23
CA LYS A 632 -7.43 -10.55 20.01
C LYS A 632 -7.01 -9.85 18.72
N GLU A 633 -6.72 -8.54 18.75
CA GLU A 633 -6.26 -7.79 17.58
C GLU A 633 -4.89 -8.27 17.10
N HIS A 634 -4.07 -8.87 17.99
CA HIS A 634 -2.77 -9.46 17.64
C HIS A 634 -2.86 -10.51 16.51
N PHE A 635 -4.04 -11.08 16.29
CA PHE A 635 -4.25 -12.13 15.30
C PHE A 635 -5.08 -11.67 14.11
N LEU A 636 -5.47 -10.39 14.05
CA LEU A 636 -6.39 -9.90 13.02
C LEU A 636 -5.75 -9.98 11.63
N SER A 637 -4.49 -9.59 11.47
CA SER A 637 -3.78 -9.72 10.18
C SER A 637 -3.70 -11.17 9.66
N PRO A 638 -3.19 -12.16 10.43
CA PRO A 638 -3.15 -13.54 9.95
C PRO A 638 -4.55 -14.15 9.76
N LEU A 639 -5.55 -13.74 10.55
CA LEU A 639 -6.96 -14.14 10.35
C LEU A 639 -7.52 -13.64 9.02
N ILE A 640 -7.30 -12.36 8.69
CA ILE A 640 -7.70 -11.78 7.40
C ILE A 640 -7.08 -12.59 6.26
N LEU A 641 -5.77 -12.84 6.31
CA LEU A 641 -5.07 -13.59 5.28
C LEU A 641 -5.67 -15.00 5.10
N ALA A 642 -5.85 -15.76 6.18
CA ALA A 642 -6.42 -17.10 6.11
C ALA A 642 -7.87 -17.12 5.62
N LEU A 643 -8.69 -16.13 6.01
CA LEU A 643 -10.08 -16.00 5.55
C LEU A 643 -10.14 -15.70 4.05
N VAL A 644 -9.36 -14.73 3.58
CA VAL A 644 -9.30 -14.37 2.16
C VAL A 644 -8.81 -15.54 1.32
N GLU A 645 -7.79 -16.27 1.79
CA GLU A 645 -7.30 -17.47 1.09
C GLU A 645 -8.39 -18.55 0.99
N THR A 646 -9.03 -18.88 2.11
CA THR A 646 -10.07 -19.92 2.15
C THR A 646 -11.28 -19.55 1.29
N ALA A 647 -11.68 -18.29 1.28
CA ALA A 647 -12.76 -17.79 0.43
C ALA A 647 -12.37 -17.82 -1.05
N GLY A 648 -11.14 -17.36 -1.38
CA GLY A 648 -10.62 -17.38 -2.74
C GLY A 648 -10.47 -18.78 -3.33
N GLU A 649 -10.17 -19.80 -2.53
CA GLU A 649 -10.13 -21.20 -2.99
C GLU A 649 -11.50 -21.73 -3.49
N ARG A 650 -12.61 -21.12 -3.06
CA ARG A 650 -13.97 -21.54 -3.40
C ARG A 650 -14.56 -20.79 -4.59
N GLU A 651 -14.00 -19.64 -4.95
CA GLU A 651 -14.53 -18.70 -5.93
C GLU A 651 -13.74 -18.70 -7.25
N GLN A 652 -14.43 -18.52 -8.38
CA GLN A 652 -13.76 -18.34 -9.67
C GLN A 652 -13.02 -17.00 -9.68
N GLY A 653 -11.70 -17.02 -9.85
CA GLY A 653 -10.87 -15.81 -9.81
C GLY A 653 -9.92 -15.77 -8.62
N GLY A 654 -10.18 -16.52 -7.55
CA GLY A 654 -9.38 -16.45 -6.33
C GLY A 654 -9.68 -15.23 -5.46
N TYR A 655 -10.74 -14.48 -5.75
CA TYR A 655 -11.14 -13.28 -5.03
C TYR A 655 -12.20 -13.59 -3.98
N ALA A 656 -12.11 -12.92 -2.83
CA ALA A 656 -13.10 -12.92 -1.78
C ALA A 656 -13.82 -11.57 -1.76
N ALA A 657 -15.14 -11.55 -1.55
CA ALA A 657 -15.87 -10.32 -1.36
C ALA A 657 -15.46 -9.65 -0.03
N THR A 658 -15.06 -8.38 -0.10
CA THR A 658 -14.59 -7.63 1.08
C THR A 658 -15.69 -7.53 2.14
N SER A 659 -16.95 -7.39 1.73
CA SER A 659 -18.12 -7.40 2.62
C SER A 659 -18.21 -8.67 3.47
N ASP A 660 -17.90 -9.82 2.89
CA ASP A 660 -18.05 -11.12 3.55
C ASP A 660 -16.94 -11.34 4.56
N VAL A 661 -15.72 -10.90 4.22
CA VAL A 661 -14.58 -10.86 5.15
C VAL A 661 -14.89 -9.94 6.34
N TYR A 662 -15.42 -8.75 6.08
CA TYR A 662 -15.83 -7.81 7.13
C TYR A 662 -16.93 -8.39 8.02
N ALA A 663 -17.99 -8.95 7.43
CA ALA A 663 -19.09 -9.54 8.16
C ALA A 663 -18.61 -10.70 9.05
N ARG A 664 -17.72 -11.56 8.53
CA ARG A 664 -17.16 -12.66 9.32
C ARG A 664 -16.32 -12.15 10.49
N LEU A 665 -15.44 -11.18 10.29
CA LEU A 665 -14.61 -10.62 11.36
C LEU A 665 -15.43 -9.82 12.38
N GLN A 666 -16.47 -9.10 11.95
CA GLN A 666 -17.40 -8.43 12.85
C GLN A 666 -18.17 -9.43 13.73
N SER A 667 -18.52 -10.60 13.19
CA SER A 667 -19.12 -11.69 13.99
C SER A 667 -18.17 -12.23 15.07
N LEU A 668 -16.85 -12.06 14.91
CA LEU A 668 -15.82 -12.36 15.92
C LEU A 668 -15.55 -11.16 16.86
N GLY A 669 -16.34 -10.09 16.74
CA GLY A 669 -16.31 -8.90 17.58
C GLY A 669 -15.20 -7.89 17.26
N TYR A 670 -14.62 -7.94 16.05
CA TYR A 670 -13.73 -6.88 15.56
C TYR A 670 -14.56 -5.70 15.04
N THR A 671 -14.07 -4.48 15.20
CA THR A 671 -14.74 -3.29 14.67
C THR A 671 -14.42 -3.11 13.19
N GLY A 672 -15.30 -2.42 12.45
CA GLY A 672 -15.03 -2.07 11.05
C GLY A 672 -13.73 -1.26 10.88
N ALA A 673 -13.42 -0.38 11.85
CA ALA A 673 -12.18 0.40 11.85
C ALA A 673 -10.94 -0.48 12.04
N GLN A 674 -10.95 -1.44 12.97
CA GLN A 674 -9.85 -2.40 13.13
C GLN A 674 -9.61 -3.18 11.83
N ILE A 675 -10.69 -3.75 11.27
CA ILE A 675 -10.60 -4.57 10.05
C ILE A 675 -10.01 -3.74 8.91
N HIS A 676 -10.55 -2.54 8.68
CA HIS A 676 -10.09 -1.66 7.61
C HIS A 676 -8.61 -1.32 7.72
N ARG A 677 -8.13 -0.94 8.91
CA ARG A 677 -6.71 -0.63 9.12
C ARG A 677 -5.80 -1.81 8.80
N HIS A 678 -6.16 -3.02 9.21
CA HIS A 678 -5.37 -4.21 8.92
C HIS A 678 -5.43 -4.60 7.44
N VAL A 679 -6.57 -4.46 6.78
CA VAL A 679 -6.69 -4.68 5.33
C VAL A 679 -5.78 -3.71 4.56
N THR A 680 -5.82 -2.41 4.89
CA THR A 680 -4.94 -1.40 4.27
C THR A 680 -3.47 -1.73 4.51
N LEU A 681 -3.07 -2.07 5.74
CA LEU A 681 -1.69 -2.46 6.05
C LEU A 681 -1.23 -3.68 5.24
N LEU A 682 -2.08 -4.69 5.10
CA LEU A 682 -1.78 -5.90 4.33
C LEU A 682 -1.72 -5.62 2.82
N HIS A 683 -2.55 -4.72 2.31
CA HIS A 683 -2.51 -4.27 0.92
C HIS A 683 -1.20 -3.51 0.63
N ASP A 684 -0.85 -2.53 1.47
CA ASP A 684 0.38 -1.74 1.32
C ASP A 684 1.65 -2.62 1.42
N ALA A 685 1.62 -3.66 2.24
CA ALA A 685 2.70 -4.64 2.35
C ALA A 685 2.75 -5.64 1.17
N GLY A 686 1.79 -5.60 0.24
CA GLY A 686 1.67 -6.53 -0.88
C GLY A 686 1.26 -7.95 -0.47
N CYS A 687 0.59 -8.10 0.66
CA CYS A 687 0.04 -9.38 1.15
C CYS A 687 -1.37 -9.65 0.60
N LEU A 688 -2.09 -8.59 0.26
CA LEU A 688 -3.39 -8.61 -0.41
C LEU A 688 -3.33 -7.81 -1.72
N GLU A 689 -4.18 -8.18 -2.66
CA GLU A 689 -4.42 -7.46 -3.92
C GLU A 689 -5.91 -7.20 -4.08
N SER A 690 -6.28 -5.99 -4.48
CA SER A 690 -7.66 -5.59 -4.78
C SER A 690 -7.98 -5.81 -6.27
N ALA A 691 -9.21 -6.20 -6.60
CA ALA A 691 -9.64 -6.38 -7.99
C ALA A 691 -9.74 -5.05 -8.77
N GLU A 692 -10.01 -3.95 -8.08
CA GLU A 692 -10.17 -2.60 -8.64
C GLU A 692 -9.24 -1.62 -7.90
N HIS A 693 -8.54 -0.75 -8.63
CA HIS A 693 -7.76 0.34 -8.02
C HIS A 693 -8.71 1.53 -7.81
N GLY A 694 -9.16 1.79 -6.56
CA GLY A 694 -10.02 2.94 -6.27
C GLY A 694 -10.90 2.81 -5.01
N ILE A 695 -11.82 3.76 -4.84
CA ILE A 695 -12.60 4.04 -3.60
C ILE A 695 -13.49 2.87 -3.12
N ASN A 696 -13.75 1.87 -3.96
CA ASN A 696 -14.56 0.69 -3.61
C ASN A 696 -13.79 -0.61 -3.88
N GLU A 697 -12.93 -1.01 -2.94
CA GLU A 697 -12.31 -2.35 -2.92
C GLU A 697 -13.35 -3.43 -2.65
N SER A 698 -14.19 -3.75 -3.64
CA SER A 698 -15.31 -4.68 -3.49
C SER A 698 -14.85 -6.13 -3.31
N GLN A 699 -13.67 -6.48 -3.83
CA GLN A 699 -13.10 -7.81 -3.78
C GLN A 699 -11.58 -7.76 -3.56
N ILE A 700 -11.10 -8.65 -2.69
CA ILE A 700 -9.70 -8.78 -2.30
C ILE A 700 -9.22 -10.22 -2.48
N ARG A 701 -7.93 -10.40 -2.74
CA ARG A 701 -7.29 -11.70 -2.91
C ARG A 701 -5.97 -11.74 -2.15
N ILE A 702 -5.59 -12.92 -1.67
CA ILE A 702 -4.30 -13.15 -1.03
C ILE A 702 -3.18 -13.30 -2.06
N THR A 703 -2.01 -12.72 -1.77
CA THR A 703 -0.80 -12.93 -2.58
C THR A 703 0.00 -14.14 -2.08
N ARG A 704 0.99 -14.61 -2.85
CA ARG A 704 1.91 -15.66 -2.39
C ARG A 704 2.70 -15.23 -1.15
N SER A 705 3.03 -13.94 -1.08
CA SER A 705 3.68 -13.33 0.08
C SER A 705 2.79 -13.43 1.31
N GLY A 706 1.53 -12.99 1.21
CA GLY A 706 0.56 -13.08 2.32
C GLY A 706 0.32 -14.52 2.79
N SER A 707 0.21 -15.46 1.85
CA SER A 707 0.04 -16.88 2.16
C SER A 707 1.24 -17.44 2.93
N TYR A 708 2.46 -17.18 2.43
CA TYR A 708 3.69 -17.65 3.08
C TYR A 708 3.93 -17.00 4.45
N LEU A 709 3.59 -15.72 4.60
CA LEU A 709 3.76 -15.01 5.88
C LEU A 709 2.95 -15.67 6.99
N HIS A 710 1.63 -15.85 6.80
CA HIS A 710 0.77 -16.40 7.86
C HIS A 710 0.90 -17.92 8.03
N LYS A 711 1.35 -18.68 7.00
CA LYS A 711 1.53 -20.13 7.12
C LYS A 711 2.89 -20.53 7.69
N SER A 712 3.95 -19.89 7.20
CA SER A 712 5.33 -20.33 7.41
C SER A 712 6.15 -19.31 8.20
N MET A 713 6.13 -18.03 7.80
CA MET A 713 7.06 -17.03 8.36
C MET A 713 6.81 -16.74 9.83
N ILE A 714 5.55 -16.74 10.29
CA ILE A 714 5.20 -16.61 11.71
C ILE A 714 5.72 -17.75 12.60
N THR A 715 6.16 -18.87 11.99
CA THR A 715 6.74 -20.03 12.70
C THR A 715 8.27 -20.04 12.73
N GLU A 716 8.90 -18.98 12.22
CA GLU A 716 10.35 -18.84 12.20
C GLU A 716 10.85 -17.95 13.34
N PHE A 717 11.85 -18.43 14.08
CA PHE A 717 12.46 -17.66 15.18
C PHE A 717 12.97 -16.30 14.74
N ALA A 718 13.62 -16.21 13.58
CA ALA A 718 14.16 -14.96 13.06
C ALA A 718 13.08 -13.89 12.82
N TYR A 719 11.85 -14.30 12.48
CA TYR A 719 10.73 -13.38 12.29
C TYR A 719 10.18 -12.91 13.63
N VAL A 720 9.87 -13.84 14.54
CA VAL A 720 9.28 -13.55 15.84
C VAL A 720 10.20 -12.70 16.71
N ASP A 721 11.50 -13.00 16.71
CA ASP A 721 12.51 -12.21 17.42
C ASP A 721 12.71 -10.81 16.83
N ALA A 722 12.37 -10.60 15.56
CA ALA A 722 12.42 -9.28 14.94
C ALA A 722 11.19 -8.46 15.32
N VAL A 723 9.99 -9.00 15.10
CA VAL A 723 8.74 -8.24 15.24
C VAL A 723 8.34 -7.96 16.68
N VAL A 724 8.82 -8.75 17.66
CA VAL A 724 8.57 -8.51 19.09
C VAL A 724 9.00 -7.12 19.56
N VAL A 725 9.98 -6.50 18.89
CA VAL A 725 10.46 -5.15 19.21
C VAL A 725 9.41 -4.08 18.85
N ASP A 726 8.61 -4.33 17.83
CA ASP A 726 7.59 -3.41 17.30
C ASP A 726 6.16 -3.78 17.75
N THR A 727 5.95 -4.96 18.35
CA THR A 727 4.62 -5.36 18.84
C THR A 727 4.29 -4.73 20.20
N PRO A 728 3.18 -3.99 20.35
CA PRO A 728 2.67 -3.56 21.65
C PRO A 728 2.32 -4.73 22.58
N ILE A 729 2.78 -4.70 23.83
CA ILE A 729 2.48 -5.75 24.82
C ILE A 729 1.50 -5.22 25.86
N LEU A 730 0.27 -5.73 25.87
CA LEU A 730 -0.82 -5.25 26.73
C LEU A 730 -0.60 -5.62 28.20
N ASP A 731 -0.14 -6.83 28.48
CA ASP A 731 0.13 -7.30 29.83
C ASP A 731 1.36 -6.61 30.44
N ILE A 732 1.21 -6.06 31.64
CA ILE A 732 2.24 -5.25 32.28
C ILE A 732 3.44 -6.12 32.70
N ALA A 733 3.20 -7.33 33.22
CA ALA A 733 4.26 -8.23 33.66
C ALA A 733 5.07 -8.71 32.45
N ALA A 734 4.41 -9.18 31.39
CA ALA A 734 5.06 -9.57 30.15
C ALA A 734 5.85 -8.40 29.53
N ARG A 735 5.34 -7.17 29.58
CA ARG A 735 6.04 -5.97 29.07
C ARG A 735 7.33 -5.65 29.86
N HIS A 736 7.40 -6.02 31.14
CA HIS A 736 8.63 -5.88 31.93
C HIS A 736 9.66 -6.96 31.60
N GLU A 737 9.22 -8.18 31.31
CA GLU A 737 10.12 -9.30 31.00
C GLU A 737 10.59 -9.34 29.53
N ILE A 738 9.80 -8.77 28.63
CA ILE A 738 10.13 -8.58 27.21
C ILE A 738 10.92 -7.27 27.10
N SER A 739 12.24 -7.38 27.14
CA SER A 739 13.20 -6.27 27.14
C SER A 739 14.15 -6.32 25.95
N ASP A 740 14.92 -5.23 25.76
CA ASP A 740 15.95 -5.19 24.72
C ASP A 740 17.14 -6.06 25.11
N VAL A 741 17.51 -7.00 24.23
CA VAL A 741 18.51 -8.04 24.47
C VAL A 741 19.29 -8.33 23.19
N PHE A 742 20.58 -8.66 23.34
CA PHE A 742 21.49 -8.83 22.21
C PHE A 742 22.00 -10.27 22.05
N GLU A 743 22.27 -10.94 23.17
CA GLU A 743 22.81 -12.30 23.16
C GLU A 743 21.77 -13.31 22.67
N ILE A 744 22.21 -14.30 21.88
CA ILE A 744 21.29 -15.26 21.24
C ILE A 744 20.43 -16.05 22.24
N ASN A 745 20.98 -16.41 23.40
CA ASN A 745 20.23 -17.09 24.47
C ASN A 745 19.15 -16.18 25.07
N GLN A 746 19.44 -14.89 25.23
CA GLN A 746 18.49 -13.93 25.77
C GLN A 746 17.39 -13.60 24.76
N ARG A 747 17.75 -13.49 23.47
CA ARG A 747 16.81 -13.34 22.35
C ARG A 747 15.86 -14.52 22.24
N LEU A 748 16.37 -15.75 22.37
CA LEU A 748 15.55 -16.95 22.43
C LEU A 748 14.57 -16.91 23.60
N GLY A 749 15.05 -16.62 24.82
CA GLY A 749 14.19 -16.48 26.00
C GLY A 749 13.16 -15.35 25.87
N ARG A 750 13.49 -14.24 25.20
CA ARG A 750 12.52 -13.17 24.88
C ARG A 750 11.43 -13.67 23.93
N ALA A 751 11.81 -14.40 22.89
CA ALA A 751 10.86 -14.95 21.92
C ALA A 751 9.92 -15.98 22.59
N GLU A 752 10.43 -16.84 23.47
CA GLU A 752 9.61 -17.77 24.28
C GLU A 752 8.56 -17.04 25.12
N ARG A 753 8.96 -15.99 25.84
CA ARG A 753 8.02 -15.16 26.63
C ARG A 753 6.98 -14.48 25.75
N PHE A 754 7.39 -13.97 24.60
CA PHE A 754 6.46 -13.35 23.66
C PHE A 754 5.43 -14.35 23.12
N VAL A 755 5.86 -15.57 22.77
CA VAL A 755 4.95 -16.64 22.35
C VAL A 755 4.00 -17.04 23.47
N SER A 756 4.48 -17.14 24.71
CA SER A 756 3.62 -17.39 25.88
C SER A 756 2.56 -16.29 26.04
N TYR A 757 2.97 -15.03 25.95
CA TYR A 757 2.04 -13.88 25.99
C TYR A 757 1.00 -13.93 24.87
N LEU A 758 1.39 -14.29 23.64
CA LEU A 758 0.45 -14.44 22.53
C LEU A 758 -0.50 -15.63 22.74
N LEU A 759 -0.03 -16.75 23.28
CA LEU A 759 -0.88 -17.88 23.65
C LEU A 759 -1.95 -17.49 24.68
N ASP A 760 -1.58 -16.66 25.66
CA ASP A 760 -2.51 -16.12 26.68
C ASP A 760 -3.49 -15.09 26.09
N CYS A 761 -3.11 -14.41 25.01
CA CYS A 761 -3.98 -13.47 24.29
C CYS A 761 -4.96 -14.14 23.33
N TRP A 762 -4.70 -15.39 22.92
CA TRP A 762 -5.52 -16.09 21.93
C TRP A 762 -6.91 -16.46 22.49
N PRO A 763 -8.00 -15.86 21.97
CA PRO A 763 -9.32 -15.97 22.60
C PRO A 763 -10.11 -17.20 22.13
N PHE A 764 -9.69 -17.88 21.07
CA PHE A 764 -10.50 -18.89 20.38
C PHE A 764 -10.20 -20.30 20.91
N THR A 765 -11.26 -21.05 21.24
CA THR A 765 -11.15 -22.39 21.85
C THR A 765 -11.52 -23.53 20.90
N SER A 766 -12.31 -23.29 19.84
CA SER A 766 -12.64 -24.26 18.80
C SER A 766 -12.13 -23.81 17.43
N VAL A 767 -11.56 -24.76 16.66
CA VAL A 767 -10.99 -24.52 15.31
C VAL A 767 -12.07 -24.61 14.22
N GLU A 768 -13.25 -25.14 14.55
CA GLU A 768 -14.31 -25.46 13.58
C GLU A 768 -14.89 -24.23 12.87
N ASP A 769 -14.68 -23.03 13.40
CA ASP A 769 -15.25 -21.78 12.88
C ASP A 769 -14.25 -20.85 12.18
N ILE A 770 -12.93 -21.05 12.29
CA ILE A 770 -11.95 -20.04 11.87
C ILE A 770 -10.77 -20.71 11.14
N PRO A 771 -10.38 -20.23 9.94
CA PRO A 771 -9.35 -20.90 9.11
C PRO A 771 -7.91 -20.71 9.61
N PHE A 772 -7.70 -20.05 10.75
CA PHE A 772 -6.39 -19.80 11.36
C PHE A 772 -6.41 -20.19 12.85
N ASP A 773 -5.41 -20.95 13.28
CA ASP A 773 -5.23 -21.37 14.67
C ASP A 773 -3.81 -21.08 15.15
N TRP A 774 -3.66 -20.05 15.99
CA TRP A 774 -2.37 -19.66 16.54
C TRP A 774 -1.70 -20.78 17.36
N ARG A 775 -2.47 -21.64 18.05
CA ARG A 775 -1.87 -22.69 18.91
C ARG A 775 -1.06 -23.68 18.10
N ARG A 776 -1.55 -24.04 16.91
CA ARG A 776 -0.83 -24.91 15.96
C ARG A 776 0.46 -24.26 15.45
N HIS A 777 0.42 -22.98 15.12
CA HIS A 777 1.60 -22.24 14.68
C HIS A 777 2.62 -22.09 15.82
N ALA A 778 2.16 -21.78 17.04
CA ALA A 778 2.99 -21.68 18.23
C ALA A 778 3.70 -23.00 18.55
N ALA A 779 3.02 -24.15 18.45
CA ALA A 779 3.65 -25.46 18.64
C ALA A 779 4.79 -25.72 17.63
N THR A 780 4.58 -25.34 16.37
CA THR A 780 5.60 -25.45 15.31
C THR A 780 6.79 -24.53 15.59
N LEU A 781 6.52 -23.29 16.01
CA LEU A 781 7.52 -22.30 16.40
C LEU A 781 8.35 -22.74 17.61
N LEU A 782 7.73 -23.34 18.63
CA LEU A 782 8.45 -23.89 19.79
C LEU A 782 9.39 -25.03 19.40
N THR A 783 9.00 -25.87 18.43
CA THR A 783 9.91 -26.89 17.87
C THR A 783 11.10 -26.23 17.16
N ASN A 784 10.90 -25.11 16.47
CA ASN A 784 11.98 -24.33 15.86
C ASN A 784 12.93 -23.75 16.93
N PHE A 785 12.40 -23.31 18.09
CA PHE A 785 13.20 -22.83 19.21
C PHE A 785 14.14 -23.90 19.77
N GLU A 786 13.69 -25.15 19.88
CA GLU A 786 14.54 -26.28 20.29
C GLU A 786 15.73 -26.47 19.33
N ILE A 787 15.50 -26.39 18.02
CA ILE A 787 16.57 -26.48 17.00
C ILE A 787 17.58 -25.33 17.16
N VAL A 788 17.11 -24.12 17.45
CA VAL A 788 17.97 -22.96 17.73
C VAL A 788 18.79 -23.19 18.99
N GLN A 789 18.16 -23.69 20.07
CA GLN A 789 18.83 -24.00 21.33
C GLN A 789 19.95 -25.03 21.16
N GLU A 790 19.69 -26.12 20.42
CA GLU A 790 20.73 -27.09 20.07
C GLU A 790 21.86 -26.45 19.25
N GLY A 791 21.52 -25.55 18.33
CA GLY A 791 22.48 -24.80 17.53
C GLY A 791 23.43 -23.96 18.38
N ILE A 792 22.87 -23.29 19.40
CA ILE A 792 23.65 -22.51 20.37
C ILE A 792 24.60 -23.41 21.15
N GLU A 793 24.12 -24.54 21.64
CA GLU A 793 24.92 -25.49 22.43
C GLU A 793 26.06 -26.10 21.59
N ARG A 794 25.79 -26.50 20.34
CA ARG A 794 26.83 -26.97 19.41
C ARG A 794 27.89 -25.89 19.15
N ALA A 795 27.49 -24.62 19.00
CA ALA A 795 28.42 -23.52 18.79
C ALA A 795 29.30 -23.26 20.02
N ARG A 796 28.72 -23.37 21.23
CA ARG A 796 29.44 -23.27 22.50
C ARG A 796 30.50 -24.37 22.62
N GLN A 797 30.12 -25.62 22.41
CA GLN A 797 31.05 -26.76 22.47
C GLN A 797 32.21 -26.65 21.48
N ARG A 798 31.96 -26.12 20.26
CA ARG A 798 33.03 -25.85 19.27
C ARG A 798 34.00 -24.77 19.75
N ARG A 799 33.52 -23.71 20.41
CA ARG A 799 34.37 -22.66 20.97
C ARG A 799 35.22 -23.17 22.13
N GLU A 800 34.67 -24.04 22.96
CA GLU A 800 35.39 -24.67 24.07
C GLU A 800 36.50 -25.62 23.56
N ARG A 801 36.21 -26.43 22.53
CA ARG A 801 37.21 -27.32 21.89
C ARG A 801 38.29 -26.60 21.07
N GLY A 802 38.04 -25.40 20.59
CA GLY A 802 39.04 -24.59 19.86
C GLY A 802 39.98 -23.78 20.76
N ARG A 803 39.71 -23.74 22.07
CA ARG A 803 40.55 -23.09 23.10
C ARG A 803 41.41 -24.07 23.90
N SER A 804 41.12 -25.37 23.81
CA SER A 804 42.00 -26.48 24.23
C SER A 804 42.95 -26.85 23.10
#